data_AF-A0A0S3U499-F1
#
_entry.id   AF-A0A0S3U499-F1
#
_cell.length_a   1.000
_cell.length_b   1.000
_cell.length_c   1.000
_cell.angle_alpha   90.00
_cell.angle_beta   90.00
_cell.angle_gamma   90.00
#
_symmetry.space_group_name_H-M   'P 1'
#
loop_
_entity.id
_entity.type
_entity.pdbx_description
1 polymer ?
#
loop_
_entity_poly.entity_id
_entity_poly.type
_entity_poly.pdbx_seq_one_letter_code
_entity_poly.pdbx_strand_id
1 'polypeptide(L)'
;MNGNHVIFLHPDGTSAATYAAGRFQKYGPDGRLNWDELDRSAVYLGHMQDQLTGTSNAGAVTHATGTKVYAESFGLNRDGSPVESASGNTGKTIVQEAIEANKVTALVQSGFTAEPGTAAFVAQVGEITLNGERIAPRRRVADITKAVIESGVDFILGGGELHMLPVGTNGFHETATQLDARSTNVLDRPQENLIELAKSRGYTVVYTREQLFDLLELPNPPQKVLGVFAAFHTFNDRPEEALRLGQPDAIPFYVPTAPTSGEMLEVTQKLMERHPNFNNGSITIFEEEGTDNFGNVNNAPGTIEAVLRADAAIGVAQDFLDRNPNTLIITAADSDGGGLQVRDTRADRPVGTIAVNPTTNTDRQNPLDGQTGTNTQPFVAAPDANGDRFPFSVGWVGTPDFSGSIVTKASGLNSDKLPSTIDNTGIYELMYETLFNTELPSRVAPPTPAPTPTRDTGNVIFIHPDGTSPSYFSALRNIDKGPDGRLNWDMMSNAGVYLGHMEDQLTGTSNAGAVTHATGTKLFAESFGLDENNNPVIPLSGRIGKTILDEAIEAGKATALIQSGHIGEPGSAAFAAKTTNRDGNDVRARDKTAEIAEQVIRSGTHVILGGGEVYLLPKGTTGFHVTAEIDAEFDDPADRPTTNLIDLAKSLGYTVVYTEEQLNAVVNSGNPPEKLLGLFAANHTFDDRPEEALGLNSPNPSPLYVATAPTVAEMLDAALKIIRRDPDGFFAVVEEEGTDNFGNNNNAAGAIEGVRRADAAIGVAMDYVRSQDPNTLVLTAADSEAGGLQVTQFKPFTRPSGNAITTPELQDTEATVPFINVNPTTTNTVRNFLDGINGSTGSSDAPWRPFPSADGLDGNLGNFAVGWVGTPDFPGSIVSKAFGLNAEDLPSTLDNTEIYRLMYQTLFGVRFSAVANHEGGNKTATVQQGEGILASVNFTGIGPTTTPSEAIVREADTIRFVGEDLSAQNMILTQVGNDLAISFEGVENTGAIIRDFKLENLDNLTTATFGSVNFANIEFNDSGVTDSFDMFAADLVRDTVFNRNTVTFLNDLDNRVFGFNQSDDVINGQGGDDRLFGLSGNDILRGGAGNDFLDGGQGQNILVGGAGSDVFVLTESSGTQTIRDLNLEEGDRIGLSGGLTFGKLSLIQGTGADVDSVLVRVGTTNELLAIVNGIQASSLTSGAFTLVA
;
A
#
# COMPACT_ATOMS: atom_id res chain seq x y z
N MET A 1 -18.47 -16.32 28.17
CA MET A 1 -19.66 -16.69 27.38
C MET A 1 -19.54 -18.17 27.02
N ASN A 2 -20.65 -18.91 26.82
CA ASN A 2 -20.56 -20.31 26.37
C ASN A 2 -20.50 -20.34 24.82
N GLY A 3 -19.74 -21.27 24.24
CA GLY A 3 -19.69 -21.45 22.78
C GLY A 3 -18.79 -20.45 22.05
N ASN A 4 -17.57 -20.23 22.54
CA ASN A 4 -16.55 -19.46 21.81
C ASN A 4 -15.70 -20.41 20.95
N HIS A 5 -15.33 -19.96 19.76
CA HIS A 5 -14.61 -20.74 18.77
C HIS A 5 -13.29 -20.06 18.36
N VAL A 6 -12.29 -20.85 18.02
CA VAL A 6 -11.02 -20.39 17.46
C VAL A 6 -10.73 -21.16 16.18
N ILE A 7 -10.38 -20.44 15.13
CA ILE A 7 -9.81 -21.01 13.90
C ILE A 7 -8.44 -20.37 13.72
N PHE A 8 -7.40 -21.17 13.97
CA PHE A 8 -6.02 -20.78 13.72
C PHE A 8 -5.59 -21.33 12.36
N LEU A 9 -5.25 -20.45 11.43
CA LEU A 9 -4.76 -20.83 10.11
C LEU A 9 -3.26 -20.56 10.02
N HIS A 10 -2.51 -21.60 9.67
CA HIS A 10 -1.06 -21.61 9.61
C HIS A 10 -0.58 -21.85 8.16
N PRO A 11 -0.70 -20.86 7.26
CA PRO A 11 -0.02 -20.92 5.97
C PRO A 11 1.46 -20.65 6.19
N ASP A 12 2.21 -21.69 6.54
CA ASP A 12 3.63 -21.62 6.88
C ASP A 12 4.46 -21.03 5.72
N GLY A 13 5.54 -20.30 6.01
CA GLY A 13 6.42 -19.71 5.02
C GLY A 13 5.81 -18.51 4.25
N THR A 14 4.70 -17.92 4.69
CA THR A 14 4.07 -16.80 3.97
C THR A 14 4.44 -15.41 4.51
N SER A 15 4.75 -14.52 3.58
CA SER A 15 4.90 -13.08 3.81
C SER A 15 3.85 -12.29 2.99
N ALA A 16 3.78 -10.98 3.20
CA ALA A 16 2.91 -10.12 2.38
C ALA A 16 3.24 -10.23 0.87
N ALA A 17 4.51 -10.48 0.51
CA ALA A 17 4.92 -10.70 -0.87
C ALA A 17 4.35 -11.99 -1.48
N THR A 18 4.26 -13.05 -0.68
CA THR A 18 3.60 -14.31 -1.08
C THR A 18 2.12 -14.08 -1.40
N TYR A 19 1.42 -13.32 -0.55
CA TYR A 19 0.02 -12.93 -0.79
C TYR A 19 -0.10 -11.98 -2.01
N ALA A 20 0.85 -11.06 -2.22
CA ALA A 20 0.86 -10.20 -3.41
C ALA A 20 0.96 -11.02 -4.71
N ALA A 21 1.84 -12.02 -4.77
CA ALA A 21 1.96 -12.91 -5.93
C ALA A 21 0.64 -13.66 -6.23
N GLY A 22 -0.01 -14.19 -5.19
CA GLY A 22 -1.33 -14.82 -5.30
C GLY A 22 -2.42 -13.85 -5.78
N ARG A 23 -2.45 -12.64 -5.20
CA ARG A 23 -3.40 -11.58 -5.55
C ARG A 23 -3.26 -11.17 -7.02
N PHE A 24 -2.04 -10.85 -7.46
CA PHE A 24 -1.78 -10.48 -8.84
C PHE A 24 -2.19 -11.59 -9.80
N GLN A 25 -1.85 -12.85 -9.51
CA GLN A 25 -2.18 -13.96 -10.40
C GLN A 25 -3.69 -14.21 -10.53
N LYS A 26 -4.48 -14.00 -9.47
CA LYS A 26 -5.90 -14.39 -9.43
C LYS A 26 -6.88 -13.23 -9.61
N TYR A 27 -6.61 -12.09 -8.98
CA TYR A 27 -7.55 -10.97 -8.87
C TYR A 27 -7.02 -9.65 -9.43
N GLY A 28 -5.73 -9.55 -9.73
CA GLY A 28 -5.09 -8.33 -10.20
C GLY A 28 -4.66 -7.43 -9.05
N PRO A 29 -3.98 -6.31 -9.32
CA PRO A 29 -3.39 -5.47 -8.28
C PRO A 29 -4.43 -4.72 -7.40
N ASP A 30 -5.60 -4.39 -7.95
CA ASP A 30 -6.73 -3.84 -7.20
C ASP A 30 -7.58 -4.90 -6.49
N GLY A 31 -7.37 -6.17 -6.83
CA GLY A 31 -8.10 -7.29 -6.26
C GLY A 31 -7.87 -7.43 -4.75
N ARG A 32 -8.75 -8.19 -4.09
CA ARG A 32 -8.59 -8.55 -2.68
C ARG A 32 -8.68 -10.06 -2.53
N LEU A 33 -7.70 -10.62 -1.83
CA LEU A 33 -7.74 -11.97 -1.30
C LEU A 33 -8.65 -12.00 -0.05
N ASN A 34 -9.16 -13.18 0.34
CA ASN A 34 -9.85 -13.33 1.62
C ASN A 34 -8.95 -12.94 2.81
N TRP A 35 -7.63 -13.16 2.69
CA TRP A 35 -6.64 -12.65 3.64
C TRP A 35 -6.57 -11.12 3.70
N ASP A 36 -6.83 -10.42 2.60
CA ASP A 36 -6.84 -8.95 2.59
C ASP A 36 -8.01 -8.39 3.38
N GLU A 37 -9.14 -9.10 3.38
CA GLU A 37 -10.40 -8.72 4.03
C GLU A 37 -10.44 -8.99 5.54
N LEU A 38 -9.37 -9.52 6.15
CA LEU A 38 -9.31 -9.72 7.60
C LEU A 38 -9.10 -8.38 8.34
N ASP A 39 -9.82 -8.14 9.43
CA ASP A 39 -10.09 -6.80 10.01
C ASP A 39 -8.86 -6.11 10.60
N ARG A 40 -7.91 -6.89 11.14
CA ARG A 40 -6.74 -6.40 11.89
C ARG A 40 -5.48 -7.06 11.36
N SER A 41 -4.36 -6.33 11.37
CA SER A 41 -3.05 -6.85 11.00
C SER A 41 -1.97 -6.47 11.99
N ALA A 42 -0.93 -7.29 12.06
CA ALA A 42 0.25 -7.05 12.86
C ALA A 42 1.50 -7.60 12.21
N VAL A 43 2.60 -6.88 12.38
CA VAL A 43 3.94 -7.43 12.10
C VAL A 43 4.25 -8.51 13.13
N TYR A 44 4.58 -9.70 12.66
CA TYR A 44 4.78 -10.89 13.50
C TYR A 44 6.27 -11.09 13.84
N LEU A 45 6.58 -11.33 15.11
CA LEU A 45 7.95 -11.56 15.58
C LEU A 45 8.16 -13.04 15.92
N GLY A 46 8.76 -13.77 14.98
CA GLY A 46 8.81 -15.24 14.97
C GLY A 46 9.99 -15.91 15.68
N HIS A 47 10.88 -15.18 16.34
CA HIS A 47 12.10 -15.77 16.92
C HIS A 47 11.82 -16.87 17.95
N MET A 48 12.75 -17.83 18.05
CA MET A 48 12.73 -18.95 18.99
C MET A 48 13.62 -18.65 20.21
N GLN A 49 13.61 -19.55 21.21
CA GLN A 49 14.43 -19.39 22.42
C GLN A 49 15.94 -19.31 22.12
N ASP A 50 16.40 -19.85 20.99
CA ASP A 50 17.83 -19.97 20.66
C ASP A 50 18.20 -19.55 19.23
N GLN A 51 17.30 -18.90 18.49
CA GLN A 51 17.56 -18.33 17.16
C GLN A 51 16.49 -17.32 16.73
N LEU A 52 16.82 -16.45 15.78
CA LEU A 52 15.98 -15.40 15.21
C LEU A 52 14.95 -15.92 14.20
N THR A 53 15.33 -16.87 13.35
CA THR A 53 14.41 -17.47 12.38
C THR A 53 13.52 -18.50 13.06
N GLY A 54 12.21 -18.41 12.84
CA GLY A 54 11.26 -19.44 13.25
C GLY A 54 11.56 -20.79 12.60
N THR A 55 11.05 -21.87 13.19
CA THR A 55 11.05 -23.20 12.58
C THR A 55 9.69 -23.82 12.81
N SER A 56 9.13 -24.47 11.79
CA SER A 56 7.71 -24.88 11.84
C SER A 56 7.35 -25.67 13.09
N ASN A 57 8.25 -26.53 13.58
CA ASN A 57 8.03 -27.27 14.82
C ASN A 57 8.03 -26.38 16.07
N ALA A 58 9.04 -25.53 16.27
CA ALA A 58 9.15 -24.74 17.49
C ALA A 58 8.19 -23.54 17.47
N GLY A 59 7.93 -22.98 16.29
CA GLY A 59 6.86 -22.00 16.03
C GLY A 59 5.50 -22.55 16.44
N ALA A 60 5.13 -23.72 15.92
CA ALA A 60 3.87 -24.36 16.26
C ALA A 60 3.76 -24.74 17.74
N VAL A 61 4.84 -25.22 18.39
CA VAL A 61 4.86 -25.43 19.85
C VAL A 61 4.63 -24.11 20.60
N THR A 62 5.23 -23.02 20.13
CA THR A 62 5.07 -21.69 20.72
C THR A 62 3.61 -21.21 20.59
N HIS A 63 2.97 -21.37 19.44
CA HIS A 63 1.54 -21.06 19.28
C HIS A 63 0.64 -21.99 20.08
N ALA A 64 1.04 -23.25 20.27
CA ALA A 64 0.28 -24.25 21.02
C ALA A 64 0.36 -24.06 22.54
N THR A 65 1.40 -23.40 23.05
CA THR A 65 1.69 -23.30 24.49
C THR A 65 1.86 -21.87 25.01
N GLY A 66 2.06 -20.88 24.15
CA GLY A 66 2.40 -19.50 24.54
C GLY A 66 3.80 -19.36 25.12
N THR A 67 4.69 -20.33 24.89
CA THR A 67 6.03 -20.37 25.49
C THR A 67 7.09 -20.55 24.42
N LYS A 68 8.12 -19.68 24.43
CA LYS A 68 9.28 -19.82 23.55
C LYS A 68 10.02 -21.11 23.89
N VAL A 69 10.34 -21.89 22.86
CA VAL A 69 11.11 -23.13 22.97
C VAL A 69 12.30 -23.09 22.02
N TYR A 70 13.26 -23.99 22.23
CA TYR A 70 14.39 -24.14 21.33
C TYR A 70 13.95 -24.65 19.95
N ALA A 71 14.69 -24.27 18.91
CA ALA A 71 14.36 -24.45 17.49
C ALA A 71 13.96 -25.87 17.04
N GLU A 72 14.43 -26.92 17.70
CA GLU A 72 14.10 -28.31 17.33
C GLU A 72 13.04 -28.95 18.25
N SER A 73 12.41 -28.17 19.13
CA SER A 73 11.37 -28.67 20.04
C SER A 73 10.15 -29.20 19.28
N PHE A 74 9.61 -30.31 19.76
CA PHE A 74 8.31 -30.83 19.37
C PHE A 74 7.49 -31.13 20.64
N GLY A 75 7.27 -30.08 21.45
CA GLY A 75 6.45 -30.12 22.66
C GLY A 75 7.20 -30.45 23.96
N LEU A 76 8.54 -30.53 23.93
CA LEU A 76 9.40 -30.75 25.10
C LEU A 76 10.51 -29.69 25.15
N ASN A 77 11.03 -29.41 26.34
CA ASN A 77 12.24 -28.63 26.54
C ASN A 77 13.49 -29.41 26.09
N ARG A 78 14.63 -28.72 25.94
CA ARG A 78 15.89 -29.33 25.47
C ARG A 78 16.39 -30.47 26.38
N ASP A 79 16.06 -30.43 27.67
CA ASP A 79 16.39 -31.48 28.64
C ASP A 79 15.39 -32.65 28.65
N GLY A 80 14.37 -32.61 27.78
CA GLY A 80 13.30 -33.59 27.67
C GLY A 80 12.16 -33.40 28.68
N SER A 81 12.19 -32.35 29.50
CA SER A 81 11.08 -32.02 30.40
C SER A 81 9.88 -31.45 29.61
N PRO A 82 8.64 -31.60 30.10
CA PRO A 82 7.47 -30.99 29.46
C PRO A 82 7.53 -29.47 29.49
N VAL A 83 7.05 -28.83 28.42
CA VAL A 83 6.90 -27.37 28.34
C VAL A 83 5.79 -26.92 29.30
N GLU A 84 6.02 -25.84 30.04
CA GLU A 84 4.97 -25.19 30.83
C GLU A 84 4.27 -24.15 29.96
N SER A 85 2.97 -24.31 29.70
CA SER A 85 2.21 -23.34 28.91
C SER A 85 2.03 -22.01 29.65
N ALA A 86 1.74 -20.94 28.92
CA ALA A 86 1.42 -19.63 29.48
C ALA A 86 0.12 -19.65 30.33
N SER A 87 -0.74 -20.66 30.16
CA SER A 87 -1.87 -20.92 31.06
C SER A 87 -1.47 -21.51 32.43
N GLY A 88 -0.19 -21.88 32.61
CA GLY A 88 0.36 -22.51 33.82
C GLY A 88 0.19 -24.03 33.87
N ASN A 89 -0.19 -24.68 32.76
CA ASN A 89 -0.43 -26.11 32.68
C ASN A 89 0.77 -26.85 32.08
N THR A 90 1.61 -27.44 32.93
CA THR A 90 2.78 -28.21 32.50
C THR A 90 2.41 -29.40 31.61
N GLY A 91 3.04 -29.48 30.44
CA GLY A 91 2.88 -30.54 29.46
C GLY A 91 1.56 -30.49 28.71
N LYS A 92 0.86 -29.35 28.69
CA LYS A 92 -0.40 -29.19 27.96
C LYS A 92 -0.32 -28.10 26.90
N THR A 93 -0.96 -28.36 25.78
CA THR A 93 -1.24 -27.36 24.73
C THR A 93 -2.67 -26.85 24.85
N ILE A 94 -2.98 -25.76 24.13
CA ILE A 94 -4.34 -25.22 24.04
C ILE A 94 -5.36 -26.25 23.53
N VAL A 95 -4.98 -27.12 22.59
CA VAL A 95 -5.88 -28.17 22.06
C VAL A 95 -6.11 -29.25 23.11
N GLN A 96 -5.09 -29.67 23.85
CA GLN A 96 -5.25 -30.65 24.93
C GLN A 96 -6.14 -30.10 26.05
N GLU A 97 -6.00 -28.82 26.42
CA GLU A 97 -6.92 -28.14 27.34
C GLU A 97 -8.35 -28.07 26.78
N ALA A 98 -8.51 -27.85 25.46
CA ALA A 98 -9.81 -27.83 24.81
C ALA A 98 -10.50 -29.20 24.86
N ILE A 99 -9.76 -30.29 24.66
CA ILE A 99 -10.26 -31.68 24.82
C ILE A 99 -10.75 -31.90 26.25
N GLU A 100 -9.98 -31.50 27.26
CA GLU A 100 -10.37 -31.63 28.67
C GLU A 100 -11.62 -30.80 29.02
N ALA A 101 -11.79 -29.66 28.37
CA ALA A 101 -12.97 -28.82 28.47
C ALA A 101 -14.18 -29.33 27.66
N ASN A 102 -14.08 -30.50 27.02
CA ASN A 102 -15.08 -31.08 26.12
C ASN A 102 -15.48 -30.13 24.98
N LYS A 103 -14.53 -29.37 24.43
CA LYS A 103 -14.71 -28.58 23.20
C LYS A 103 -14.45 -29.46 21.99
N VAL A 104 -15.01 -29.07 20.84
CA VAL A 104 -14.79 -29.80 19.58
C VAL A 104 -13.43 -29.42 19.00
N THR A 105 -12.67 -30.39 18.53
CA THR A 105 -11.27 -30.18 18.11
C THR A 105 -11.00 -30.71 16.71
N ALA A 106 -10.25 -29.95 15.93
CA ALA A 106 -9.87 -30.35 14.58
C ALA A 106 -8.41 -30.00 14.25
N LEU A 107 -7.74 -30.91 13.56
CA LEU A 107 -6.45 -30.72 12.89
C LEU A 107 -6.67 -30.96 11.39
N VAL A 108 -6.45 -29.95 10.56
CA VAL A 108 -6.64 -30.00 9.12
C VAL A 108 -5.37 -29.53 8.44
N GLN A 109 -4.78 -30.33 7.57
CA GLN A 109 -3.57 -29.94 6.87
C GLN A 109 -3.45 -30.54 5.46
N SER A 110 -2.73 -29.84 4.58
CA SER A 110 -2.42 -30.34 3.24
C SER A 110 -1.21 -31.31 3.19
N GLY A 111 -0.35 -31.30 4.21
CA GLY A 111 0.80 -32.17 4.34
C GLY A 111 0.47 -33.60 4.77
N PHE A 112 1.42 -34.30 5.39
CA PHE A 112 1.16 -35.57 6.09
C PHE A 112 0.87 -35.34 7.58
N THR A 113 0.09 -36.23 8.21
CA THR A 113 -0.45 -36.09 9.59
C THR A 113 0.54 -35.67 10.70
N ALA A 114 1.84 -35.85 10.51
CA ALA A 114 2.90 -35.49 11.46
C ALA A 114 3.58 -34.14 11.16
N GLU A 115 3.10 -33.37 10.18
CA GLU A 115 3.57 -32.01 9.97
C GLU A 115 3.31 -31.12 11.18
N PRO A 116 4.27 -30.26 11.52
CA PRO A 116 4.32 -29.62 12.82
C PRO A 116 3.23 -28.58 13.06
N GLY A 117 2.83 -27.76 12.07
CA GLY A 117 1.87 -26.68 12.31
C GLY A 117 0.52 -27.19 12.79
N THR A 118 0.20 -28.46 12.56
CA THR A 118 -0.92 -29.16 13.22
C THR A 118 -0.48 -30.13 14.32
N ALA A 119 0.52 -30.98 14.10
CA ALA A 119 0.84 -32.07 15.01
C ALA A 119 1.46 -31.60 16.34
N ALA A 120 2.20 -30.48 16.35
CA ALA A 120 2.82 -29.94 17.56
C ALA A 120 1.78 -29.47 18.60
N PHE A 121 0.53 -29.21 18.17
CA PHE A 121 -0.56 -28.89 19.08
C PHE A 121 -1.03 -30.06 19.92
N VAL A 122 -0.59 -31.30 19.65
CA VAL A 122 -1.04 -32.46 20.42
C VAL A 122 0.05 -33.49 20.73
N ALA A 123 1.13 -33.51 19.97
CA ALA A 123 2.21 -34.49 20.12
C ALA A 123 3.41 -33.90 20.86
N GLN A 124 4.01 -34.73 21.72
CA GLN A 124 5.22 -34.41 22.48
C GLN A 124 6.26 -35.48 22.20
N VAL A 125 7.31 -35.12 21.48
CA VAL A 125 8.35 -36.06 21.05
C VAL A 125 9.73 -35.51 21.39
N GLY A 126 10.53 -36.33 22.06
CA GLY A 126 11.89 -35.98 22.45
C GLY A 126 12.95 -36.50 21.51
N GLU A 127 14.13 -35.91 21.61
CA GLU A 127 15.34 -36.37 20.95
C GLU A 127 15.69 -37.81 21.40
N ILE A 128 16.20 -38.61 20.47
CA ILE A 128 16.74 -39.94 20.76
C ILE A 128 18.10 -40.14 20.11
N THR A 129 18.81 -41.17 20.56
CA THR A 129 19.98 -41.70 19.84
C THR A 129 19.60 -42.99 19.14
N LEU A 130 19.76 -43.04 17.82
CA LEU A 130 19.56 -44.24 17.00
C LEU A 130 20.86 -44.56 16.26
N ASN A 131 21.37 -45.78 16.41
CA ASN A 131 22.64 -46.22 15.80
C ASN A 131 23.86 -45.33 16.12
N GLY A 132 23.84 -44.65 17.27
CA GLY A 132 24.91 -43.72 17.67
C GLY A 132 24.78 -42.31 17.10
N GLU A 133 23.73 -42.03 16.32
CA GLU A 133 23.42 -40.71 15.78
C GLU A 133 22.29 -40.04 16.56
N ARG A 134 22.41 -38.72 16.74
CA ARG A 134 21.37 -37.87 17.32
C ARG A 134 20.22 -37.73 16.32
N ILE A 135 19.01 -38.06 16.76
CA ILE A 135 17.79 -37.91 15.97
C ILE A 135 16.96 -36.80 16.61
N ALA A 136 16.88 -35.67 15.92
CA ALA A 136 16.03 -34.55 16.30
C ALA A 136 14.55 -34.99 16.38
N PRO A 137 13.74 -34.41 17.29
CA PRO A 137 12.33 -34.73 17.45
C PRO A 137 11.52 -34.80 16.15
N ARG A 138 11.61 -33.78 15.28
CA ARG A 138 10.85 -33.70 14.02
C ARG A 138 11.09 -34.88 13.08
N ARG A 139 12.25 -35.56 13.18
CA ARG A 139 12.56 -36.74 12.34
C ARG A 139 11.85 -38.02 12.79
N ARG A 140 11.16 -38.04 13.92
CA ARG A 140 10.46 -39.22 14.44
C ARG A 140 9.00 -39.27 13.95
N VAL A 141 8.82 -39.19 12.63
CA VAL A 141 7.52 -39.01 11.97
C VAL A 141 6.47 -40.05 12.38
N ALA A 142 6.86 -41.32 12.49
CA ALA A 142 5.96 -42.40 12.92
C ALA A 142 5.49 -42.25 14.38
N ASP A 143 6.37 -41.78 15.28
CA ASP A 143 6.04 -41.55 16.68
C ASP A 143 5.11 -40.34 16.83
N ILE A 144 5.36 -39.27 16.06
CA ILE A 144 4.50 -38.08 16.01
C ILE A 144 3.11 -38.46 15.48
N THR A 145 3.05 -39.18 14.35
CA THR A 145 1.79 -39.64 13.73
C THR A 145 0.96 -40.45 14.72
N LYS A 146 1.60 -41.35 15.47
CA LYS A 146 0.95 -42.13 16.52
C LYS A 146 0.40 -41.22 17.63
N ALA A 147 1.20 -40.28 18.13
CA ALA A 147 0.77 -39.35 19.17
C ALA A 147 -0.43 -38.50 18.74
N VAL A 148 -0.48 -38.06 17.48
CA VAL A 148 -1.64 -37.35 16.90
C VAL A 148 -2.90 -38.22 16.93
N ILE A 149 -2.82 -39.48 16.51
CA ILE A 149 -3.96 -40.42 16.51
C ILE A 149 -4.42 -40.74 17.94
N GLU A 150 -3.50 -40.77 18.92
CA GLU A 150 -3.80 -41.04 20.32
C GLU A 150 -4.27 -39.81 21.11
N SER A 151 -4.11 -38.60 20.55
CA SER A 151 -4.38 -37.31 21.20
C SER A 151 -5.81 -37.15 21.72
N GLY A 152 -6.77 -37.77 21.05
CA GLY A 152 -8.19 -37.62 21.36
C GLY A 152 -8.91 -36.57 20.51
N VAL A 153 -8.24 -35.88 19.59
CA VAL A 153 -8.86 -34.91 18.64
C VAL A 153 -10.05 -35.52 17.90
N ASP A 154 -11.09 -34.73 17.62
CA ASP A 154 -12.28 -35.24 16.94
C ASP A 154 -12.05 -35.45 15.45
N PHE A 155 -11.50 -34.45 14.75
CA PHE A 155 -11.28 -34.50 13.30
C PHE A 155 -9.80 -34.34 12.96
N ILE A 156 -9.22 -35.32 12.27
CA ILE A 156 -7.81 -35.31 11.83
C ILE A 156 -7.81 -35.54 10.31
N LEU A 157 -7.48 -34.53 9.51
CA LEU A 157 -7.52 -34.61 8.05
C LEU A 157 -6.16 -34.22 7.45
N GLY A 158 -5.62 -35.08 6.58
CA GLY A 158 -4.43 -34.79 5.78
C GLY A 158 -3.97 -35.97 4.94
N GLY A 159 -2.69 -35.97 4.56
CA GLY A 159 -2.01 -37.08 3.89
C GLY A 159 -1.25 -38.00 4.85
N GLY A 160 -0.35 -38.81 4.29
CA GLY A 160 0.67 -39.53 5.04
C GLY A 160 0.40 -41.02 5.28
N GLU A 161 -0.30 -41.72 4.39
CA GLU A 161 -0.56 -43.16 4.57
C GLU A 161 0.72 -43.98 4.82
N LEU A 162 1.84 -43.59 4.20
CA LEU A 162 3.17 -44.16 4.44
C LEU A 162 3.51 -44.21 5.94
N HIS A 163 3.20 -43.14 6.67
CA HIS A 163 3.57 -42.99 8.08
C HIS A 163 2.62 -43.69 9.05
N MET A 164 1.57 -44.33 8.53
CA MET A 164 0.59 -45.06 9.32
C MET A 164 0.72 -46.58 9.16
N LEU A 165 1.51 -47.05 8.21
CA LEU A 165 1.57 -48.46 7.82
C LEU A 165 2.96 -49.08 8.06
N PRO A 166 3.03 -50.31 8.62
CA PRO A 166 4.29 -51.03 8.72
C PRO A 166 4.86 -51.41 7.35
N VAL A 167 6.19 -51.57 7.30
CA VAL A 167 6.90 -52.10 6.12
C VAL A 167 6.27 -53.41 5.65
N GLY A 168 6.07 -53.56 4.33
CA GLY A 168 5.41 -54.71 3.73
C GLY A 168 3.87 -54.69 3.77
N THR A 169 3.24 -53.62 4.23
CA THR A 169 1.77 -53.47 4.28
C THR A 169 1.26 -52.68 3.07
N ASN A 170 0.20 -53.17 2.41
CA ASN A 170 -0.47 -52.44 1.34
C ASN A 170 -1.28 -51.27 1.91
N GLY A 171 -1.16 -50.11 1.28
CA GLY A 171 -2.05 -48.97 1.51
C GLY A 171 -3.23 -48.92 0.53
N PHE A 172 -4.10 -47.96 0.75
CA PHE A 172 -5.17 -47.55 -0.14
C PHE A 172 -4.62 -46.78 -1.36
N HIS A 173 -3.68 -45.87 -1.14
CA HIS A 173 -3.11 -44.99 -2.18
C HIS A 173 -1.96 -45.64 -2.94
N GLU A 174 -1.14 -46.44 -2.25
CA GLU A 174 0.02 -47.11 -2.83
C GLU A 174 0.19 -48.55 -2.32
N THR A 175 0.77 -49.41 -3.16
CA THR A 175 1.11 -50.79 -2.78
C THR A 175 2.27 -50.84 -1.79
N ALA A 176 2.41 -51.95 -1.05
CA ALA A 176 3.54 -52.15 -0.13
C ALA A 176 4.90 -51.92 -0.81
N THR A 177 5.07 -52.42 -2.03
CA THR A 177 6.30 -52.25 -2.81
C THR A 177 6.61 -50.78 -3.11
N GLN A 178 5.60 -49.96 -3.40
CA GLN A 178 5.78 -48.53 -3.69
C GLN A 178 6.11 -47.75 -2.41
N LEU A 179 5.38 -48.01 -1.32
CA LEU A 179 5.63 -47.39 -0.02
C LEU A 179 7.02 -47.75 0.51
N ASP A 180 7.40 -49.03 0.46
CA ASP A 180 8.72 -49.48 0.92
C ASP A 180 9.86 -48.95 0.03
N ALA A 181 9.59 -48.67 -1.26
CA ALA A 181 10.55 -48.00 -2.14
C ALA A 181 10.78 -46.53 -1.75
N ARG A 182 9.81 -45.88 -1.10
CA ARG A 182 9.96 -44.52 -0.55
C ARG A 182 10.73 -44.53 0.76
N SER A 183 10.31 -45.36 1.73
CA SER A 183 11.03 -45.53 2.99
C SER A 183 10.74 -46.87 3.65
N THR A 184 11.81 -47.48 4.18
CA THR A 184 11.75 -48.61 5.14
C THR A 184 12.28 -48.21 6.52
N ASN A 185 12.59 -46.92 6.72
CA ASN A 185 13.13 -46.41 7.97
C ASN A 185 12.08 -46.50 9.08
N VAL A 186 12.48 -47.02 10.24
CA VAL A 186 11.61 -47.16 11.42
C VAL A 186 11.17 -45.81 12.00
N LEU A 187 11.86 -44.72 11.67
CA LEU A 187 11.46 -43.37 12.04
C LEU A 187 10.27 -42.85 11.21
N ASP A 188 10.13 -43.34 9.96
CA ASP A 188 9.05 -42.96 9.05
C ASP A 188 7.93 -44.00 9.01
N ARG A 189 8.24 -45.28 9.28
CA ARG A 189 7.33 -46.43 9.16
C ARG A 189 7.06 -47.02 10.55
N PRO A 190 5.82 -46.97 11.06
CA PRO A 190 5.49 -47.49 12.39
C PRO A 190 5.59 -49.02 12.43
N GLN A 191 5.80 -49.57 13.63
CA GLN A 191 5.80 -51.02 13.84
C GLN A 191 4.39 -51.63 13.83
N GLU A 192 3.38 -50.83 14.15
CA GLU A 192 1.97 -51.22 14.16
C GLU A 192 1.17 -50.45 13.10
N ASN A 193 0.01 -50.98 12.71
CA ASN A 193 -0.87 -50.30 11.77
C ASN A 193 -1.68 -49.22 12.51
N LEU A 194 -1.31 -47.96 12.30
CA LEU A 194 -1.93 -46.82 12.97
C LEU A 194 -3.33 -46.50 12.44
N ILE A 195 -3.69 -46.94 11.23
CA ILE A 195 -5.08 -46.84 10.72
C ILE A 195 -6.00 -47.76 11.53
N GLU A 196 -5.56 -48.99 11.81
CA GLU A 196 -6.31 -49.91 12.66
C GLU A 196 -6.35 -49.45 14.11
N LEU A 197 -5.27 -48.83 14.60
CA LEU A 197 -5.28 -48.13 15.89
C LEU A 197 -6.36 -47.03 15.91
N ALA A 198 -6.41 -46.15 14.91
CA ALA A 198 -7.42 -45.09 14.82
C ALA A 198 -8.85 -45.67 14.83
N LYS A 199 -9.14 -46.70 14.04
CA LYS A 199 -10.45 -47.38 14.07
C LYS A 199 -10.78 -47.91 15.47
N SER A 200 -9.80 -48.50 16.17
CA SER A 200 -10.00 -48.97 17.55
C SER A 200 -10.28 -47.84 18.56
N ARG A 201 -9.85 -46.61 18.24
CA ARG A 201 -10.13 -45.38 19.01
C ARG A 201 -11.44 -44.68 18.58
N GLY A 202 -12.18 -45.27 17.64
CA GLY A 202 -13.50 -44.80 17.22
C GLY A 202 -13.51 -43.86 16.01
N TYR A 203 -12.39 -43.67 15.32
CA TYR A 203 -12.36 -42.87 14.09
C TYR A 203 -13.04 -43.59 12.93
N THR A 204 -13.88 -42.85 12.21
CA THR A 204 -14.30 -43.20 10.84
C THR A 204 -13.18 -42.78 9.89
N VAL A 205 -12.62 -43.74 9.15
CA VAL A 205 -11.50 -43.47 8.24
C VAL A 205 -12.01 -43.25 6.81
N VAL A 206 -11.60 -42.15 6.18
CA VAL A 206 -11.91 -41.81 4.78
C VAL A 206 -10.62 -41.55 3.99
N TYR A 207 -10.65 -41.84 2.70
CA TYR A 207 -9.46 -41.82 1.83
C TYR A 207 -9.60 -40.95 0.59
N THR A 208 -10.82 -40.58 0.20
CA THR A 208 -11.08 -39.78 -1.00
C THR A 208 -11.91 -38.56 -0.67
N ARG A 209 -11.83 -37.55 -1.54
CA ARG A 209 -12.71 -36.37 -1.49
C ARG A 209 -14.18 -36.77 -1.38
N GLU A 210 -14.64 -37.68 -2.23
CA GLU A 210 -16.03 -38.16 -2.24
C GLU A 210 -16.44 -38.76 -0.88
N GLN A 211 -15.60 -39.64 -0.32
CA GLN A 211 -15.87 -40.26 0.98
C GLN A 211 -15.97 -39.23 2.12
N LEU A 212 -15.19 -38.15 2.06
CA LEU A 212 -15.24 -37.06 3.03
C LEU A 212 -16.59 -36.32 2.93
N PHE A 213 -17.02 -35.93 1.73
CA PHE A 213 -18.29 -35.24 1.52
C PHE A 213 -19.51 -36.11 1.86
N ASP A 214 -19.45 -37.42 1.57
CA ASP A 214 -20.51 -38.37 1.91
C ASP A 214 -20.83 -38.42 3.42
N LEU A 215 -19.89 -38.01 4.29
CA LEU A 215 -20.13 -37.93 5.74
C LEU A 215 -21.21 -36.90 6.10
N LEU A 216 -21.37 -35.84 5.31
CA LEU A 216 -22.38 -34.80 5.54
C LEU A 216 -23.80 -35.33 5.31
N GLU A 217 -23.96 -36.29 4.40
CA GLU A 217 -25.24 -36.90 4.05
C GLU A 217 -25.71 -37.96 5.07
N LEU A 218 -24.86 -38.33 6.01
CA LEU A 218 -25.22 -39.27 7.05
C LEU A 218 -26.25 -38.64 8.01
N PRO A 219 -27.34 -39.37 8.35
CA PRO A 219 -28.31 -38.89 9.34
C PRO A 219 -27.67 -38.61 10.70
N ASN A 220 -26.71 -39.45 11.08
CA ASN A 220 -25.87 -39.30 12.27
C ASN A 220 -24.41 -39.29 11.83
N PRO A 221 -23.80 -38.11 11.60
CA PRO A 221 -22.43 -38.02 11.16
C PRO A 221 -21.48 -38.53 12.25
N PRO A 222 -20.31 -39.07 11.87
CA PRO A 222 -19.32 -39.49 12.83
C PRO A 222 -18.83 -38.32 13.67
N GLN A 223 -18.61 -38.58 14.96
CA GLN A 223 -18.00 -37.63 15.89
C GLN A 223 -16.47 -37.62 15.77
N LYS A 224 -15.90 -38.69 15.23
CA LYS A 224 -14.46 -38.82 14.99
C LYS A 224 -14.16 -39.23 13.57
N VAL A 225 -13.31 -38.47 12.89
CA VAL A 225 -12.91 -38.71 11.49
C VAL A 225 -11.41 -38.65 11.33
N LEU A 226 -10.84 -39.65 10.66
CA LEU A 226 -9.46 -39.65 10.19
C LEU A 226 -9.49 -39.64 8.65
N GLY A 227 -9.06 -38.56 8.04
CA GLY A 227 -8.87 -38.44 6.61
C GLY A 227 -7.42 -38.74 6.23
N VAL A 228 -7.21 -39.71 5.35
CA VAL A 228 -5.89 -40.09 4.82
C VAL A 228 -5.96 -40.00 3.31
N PHE A 229 -5.66 -38.83 2.74
CA PHE A 229 -5.97 -38.49 1.34
C PHE A 229 -4.83 -38.69 0.35
N ALA A 230 -3.62 -38.99 0.82
CA ALA A 230 -2.47 -39.27 -0.01
C ALA A 230 -1.49 -40.23 0.67
N ALA A 231 -0.60 -40.83 -0.13
CA ALA A 231 0.46 -41.70 0.38
C ALA A 231 1.50 -40.95 1.23
N PHE A 232 1.78 -39.68 0.89
CA PHE A 232 2.68 -38.77 1.57
C PHE A 232 1.94 -37.42 1.73
N HIS A 233 2.48 -36.27 1.32
CA HIS A 233 1.68 -35.02 1.25
C HIS A 233 0.56 -35.11 0.20
N THR A 234 -0.43 -34.22 0.30
CA THR A 234 -1.41 -33.99 -0.79
C THR A 234 -0.84 -33.14 -1.92
N PHE A 235 0.41 -32.68 -1.82
CA PHE A 235 1.15 -31.93 -2.83
C PHE A 235 2.51 -32.57 -3.19
N ASN A 236 3.16 -32.04 -4.22
CA ASN A 236 4.46 -32.47 -4.74
C ASN A 236 5.48 -31.31 -4.67
N ASP A 237 6.12 -31.14 -3.52
CA ASP A 237 7.11 -30.10 -3.17
C ASP A 237 8.49 -30.30 -3.81
N ARG A 238 8.54 -30.21 -5.13
CA ARG A 238 9.79 -30.31 -5.88
C ARG A 238 10.03 -29.03 -6.68
N PRO A 239 11.31 -28.72 -7.01
CA PRO A 239 11.61 -27.68 -8.00
C PRO A 239 10.85 -27.91 -9.31
N GLU A 240 10.56 -26.83 -10.03
CA GLU A 240 9.75 -26.80 -11.25
C GLU A 240 10.27 -27.77 -12.32
N GLU A 241 11.60 -27.90 -12.46
CA GLU A 241 12.21 -28.80 -13.44
C GLU A 241 11.97 -30.27 -13.08
N ALA A 242 11.92 -30.59 -11.79
CA ALA A 242 11.63 -31.95 -11.32
C ALA A 242 10.14 -32.29 -11.46
N LEU A 243 9.25 -31.30 -11.37
CA LEU A 243 7.83 -31.43 -11.73
C LEU A 243 7.61 -31.43 -13.24
N ARG A 244 8.62 -31.03 -14.03
CA ARG A 244 8.58 -30.96 -15.49
C ARG A 244 7.47 -30.02 -15.97
N LEU A 245 7.29 -28.89 -15.29
CA LEU A 245 6.29 -27.89 -15.68
C LEU A 245 6.49 -27.45 -17.14
N GLY A 246 5.38 -27.24 -17.85
CA GLY A 246 5.38 -26.96 -19.29
C GLY A 246 5.60 -28.18 -20.20
N GLN A 247 5.77 -29.39 -19.66
CA GLN A 247 5.85 -30.64 -20.43
C GLN A 247 4.51 -31.42 -20.39
N PRO A 248 4.20 -32.26 -21.40
CA PRO A 248 2.95 -33.03 -21.45
C PRO A 248 2.75 -34.04 -20.31
N ASP A 249 3.84 -34.40 -19.63
CA ASP A 249 3.90 -35.36 -18.53
C ASP A 249 4.34 -34.70 -17.22
N ALA A 250 4.01 -33.41 -17.05
CA ALA A 250 4.18 -32.68 -15.81
C ALA A 250 3.47 -33.37 -14.63
N ILE A 251 4.12 -33.36 -13.48
CA ILE A 251 3.54 -33.83 -12.22
C ILE A 251 2.70 -32.67 -11.65
N PRO A 252 1.40 -32.88 -11.33
CA PRO A 252 0.57 -31.80 -10.80
C PRO A 252 1.06 -31.35 -9.41
N PHE A 253 0.89 -30.07 -9.08
CA PHE A 253 1.26 -29.56 -7.74
C PHE A 253 0.55 -30.32 -6.62
N TYR A 254 -0.74 -30.63 -6.80
CA TYR A 254 -1.55 -31.35 -5.83
C TYR A 254 -2.08 -32.66 -6.40
N VAL A 255 -2.24 -33.67 -5.54
CA VAL A 255 -2.82 -34.97 -5.86
C VAL A 255 -4.27 -34.77 -6.31
N PRO A 256 -4.62 -35.03 -7.59
CA PRO A 256 -5.94 -34.65 -8.12
C PRO A 256 -7.15 -35.31 -7.46
N THR A 257 -6.94 -36.43 -6.76
CA THR A 257 -7.99 -37.19 -6.06
C THR A 257 -8.16 -36.80 -4.59
N ALA A 258 -7.23 -36.01 -4.04
CA ALA A 258 -7.33 -35.49 -2.69
C ALA A 258 -8.27 -34.27 -2.66
N PRO A 259 -9.05 -34.08 -1.57
CA PRO A 259 -9.73 -32.80 -1.35
C PRO A 259 -8.71 -31.66 -1.23
N THR A 260 -9.11 -30.44 -1.55
CA THR A 260 -8.29 -29.27 -1.22
C THR A 260 -8.30 -29.04 0.30
N SER A 261 -7.31 -28.31 0.83
CA SER A 261 -7.27 -27.93 2.25
C SER A 261 -8.51 -27.13 2.67
N GLY A 262 -8.99 -26.20 1.81
CA GLY A 262 -10.27 -25.51 2.01
C GLY A 262 -11.48 -26.44 2.06
N GLU A 263 -11.58 -27.45 1.17
CA GLU A 263 -12.65 -28.45 1.22
C GLU A 263 -12.58 -29.33 2.49
N MET A 264 -11.37 -29.68 2.92
CA MET A 264 -11.16 -30.38 4.19
C MET A 264 -11.66 -29.55 5.37
N LEU A 265 -11.34 -28.25 5.40
CA LEU A 265 -11.81 -27.33 6.43
C LEU A 265 -13.33 -27.16 6.41
N GLU A 266 -13.92 -26.98 5.23
CA GLU A 266 -15.36 -26.77 5.05
C GLU A 266 -16.17 -27.95 5.57
N VAL A 267 -15.82 -29.17 5.15
CA VAL A 267 -16.51 -30.38 5.62
C VAL A 267 -16.30 -30.57 7.12
N THR A 268 -15.09 -30.32 7.62
CA THR A 268 -14.79 -30.44 9.05
C THR A 268 -15.66 -29.51 9.87
N GLN A 269 -15.73 -28.22 9.53
CA GLN A 269 -16.58 -27.26 10.24
C GLN A 269 -18.06 -27.66 10.23
N LYS A 270 -18.59 -28.11 9.09
CA LYS A 270 -19.98 -28.59 8.99
C LYS A 270 -20.25 -29.82 9.86
N LEU A 271 -19.26 -30.70 10.02
CA LEU A 271 -19.34 -31.84 10.94
C LEU A 271 -19.25 -31.38 12.41
N MET A 272 -18.36 -30.42 12.70
CA MET A 272 -18.20 -29.84 14.04
C MET A 272 -19.49 -29.17 14.52
N GLU A 273 -20.19 -28.42 13.67
CA GLU A 273 -21.48 -27.77 14.00
C GLU A 273 -22.57 -28.79 14.36
N ARG A 274 -22.47 -30.02 13.86
CA ARG A 274 -23.37 -31.13 14.19
C ARG A 274 -22.89 -31.97 15.37
N HIS A 275 -21.71 -31.68 15.91
CA HIS A 275 -21.14 -32.39 17.03
C HIS A 275 -21.89 -32.04 18.34
N PRO A 276 -22.22 -33.01 19.21
CA PRO A 276 -23.00 -32.74 20.43
C PRO A 276 -22.37 -31.72 21.39
N ASN A 277 -21.05 -31.60 21.34
CA ASN A 277 -20.27 -30.70 22.18
C ASN A 277 -20.00 -29.33 21.55
N PHE A 278 -20.52 -29.02 20.35
CA PHE A 278 -20.22 -27.76 19.65
C PHE A 278 -20.54 -26.51 20.49
N ASN A 279 -21.61 -26.57 21.28
CA ASN A 279 -22.02 -25.49 22.19
C ASN A 279 -21.03 -25.22 23.35
N ASN A 280 -20.06 -26.11 23.59
CA ASN A 280 -18.97 -25.85 24.54
C ASN A 280 -17.88 -24.97 23.91
N GLY A 281 -17.94 -24.74 22.60
CA GLY A 281 -16.91 -24.08 21.81
C GLY A 281 -16.10 -25.07 20.98
N SER A 282 -15.24 -24.56 20.10
CA SER A 282 -14.37 -25.39 19.28
C SER A 282 -13.03 -24.73 18.98
N ILE A 283 -12.02 -25.54 18.65
CA ILE A 283 -10.74 -25.09 18.13
C ILE A 283 -10.38 -25.90 16.89
N THR A 284 -10.05 -25.20 15.82
CA THR A 284 -9.51 -25.77 14.58
C THR A 284 -8.11 -25.23 14.36
N ILE A 285 -7.15 -26.14 14.20
CA ILE A 285 -5.79 -25.84 13.75
C ILE A 285 -5.72 -26.27 12.29
N PHE A 286 -5.43 -25.31 11.42
CA PHE A 286 -5.36 -25.49 9.98
C PHE A 286 -3.95 -25.18 9.47
N GLU A 287 -3.43 -25.95 8.52
CA GLU A 287 -2.12 -25.72 7.91
C GLU A 287 -2.16 -25.99 6.39
N GLU A 288 -1.69 -25.01 5.61
CA GLU A 288 -1.39 -25.21 4.18
C GLU A 288 0.13 -25.32 4.02
N GLU A 289 0.67 -26.50 4.28
CA GLU A 289 2.12 -26.77 4.29
C GLU A 289 2.78 -26.48 2.92
N GLY A 290 2.02 -26.52 1.83
CA GLY A 290 2.56 -26.25 0.51
C GLY A 290 3.17 -24.85 0.37
N THR A 291 2.72 -23.85 1.13
CA THR A 291 3.25 -22.48 1.03
C THR A 291 4.72 -22.41 1.43
N ASP A 292 5.13 -23.16 2.45
CA ASP A 292 6.53 -23.25 2.86
C ASP A 292 7.33 -24.15 1.93
N ASN A 293 6.87 -25.38 1.71
CA ASN A 293 7.67 -26.38 1.01
C ASN A 293 7.98 -26.00 -0.44
N PHE A 294 7.04 -25.35 -1.15
CA PHE A 294 7.32 -24.83 -2.48
C PHE A 294 8.30 -23.65 -2.43
N GLY A 295 8.17 -22.74 -1.46
CA GLY A 295 9.08 -21.60 -1.28
C GLY A 295 10.51 -22.03 -0.96
N ASN A 296 10.67 -23.01 -0.08
CA ASN A 296 11.95 -23.57 0.33
C ASN A 296 12.67 -24.42 -0.75
N VAL A 297 12.03 -24.65 -1.89
CA VAL A 297 12.67 -25.18 -3.11
C VAL A 297 12.65 -24.21 -4.28
N ASN A 298 12.31 -22.94 -4.01
CA ASN A 298 12.16 -21.83 -4.95
C ASN A 298 11.15 -22.11 -6.08
N ASN A 299 10.10 -22.88 -5.78
CA ASN A 299 9.05 -23.17 -6.76
C ASN A 299 7.97 -22.09 -6.76
N ALA A 300 8.13 -21.10 -7.63
CA ALA A 300 7.23 -19.95 -7.71
C ALA A 300 5.77 -20.30 -8.03
N PRO A 301 5.45 -21.05 -9.12
CA PRO A 301 4.06 -21.37 -9.44
C PRO A 301 3.41 -22.30 -8.41
N GLY A 302 4.18 -23.17 -7.75
CA GLY A 302 3.70 -24.01 -6.64
C GLY A 302 3.35 -23.17 -5.41
N THR A 303 4.20 -22.21 -5.06
CA THR A 303 3.97 -21.27 -3.95
C THR A 303 2.71 -20.43 -4.18
N ILE A 304 2.51 -19.93 -5.41
CA ILE A 304 1.30 -19.19 -5.80
C ILE A 304 0.04 -20.07 -5.71
N GLU A 305 0.09 -21.32 -6.18
CA GLU A 305 -1.06 -22.23 -6.03
C GLU A 305 -1.37 -22.54 -4.56
N ALA A 306 -0.33 -22.71 -3.72
CA ALA A 306 -0.50 -22.98 -2.30
C ALA A 306 -1.11 -21.80 -1.54
N VAL A 307 -0.63 -20.57 -1.76
CA VAL A 307 -1.20 -19.39 -1.08
C VAL A 307 -2.65 -19.15 -1.50
N LEU A 308 -3.02 -19.46 -2.75
CA LEU A 308 -4.41 -19.38 -3.22
C LEU A 308 -5.32 -20.43 -2.57
N ARG A 309 -4.78 -21.58 -2.17
CA ARG A 309 -5.50 -22.61 -1.40
C ARG A 309 -5.66 -22.22 0.06
N ALA A 310 -4.61 -21.66 0.66
CA ALA A 310 -4.68 -21.07 1.99
C ALA A 310 -5.73 -19.94 2.03
N ASP A 311 -5.72 -19.06 1.03
CA ASP A 311 -6.71 -17.99 0.89
C ASP A 311 -8.15 -18.53 0.78
N ALA A 312 -8.37 -19.57 -0.02
CA ALA A 312 -9.69 -20.21 -0.10
C ALA A 312 -10.14 -20.79 1.26
N ALA A 313 -9.21 -21.33 2.06
CA ALA A 313 -9.51 -21.80 3.40
C ALA A 313 -9.82 -20.65 4.39
N ILE A 314 -9.19 -19.48 4.22
CA ILE A 314 -9.55 -18.27 4.97
C ILE A 314 -10.98 -17.84 4.65
N GLY A 315 -11.39 -17.87 3.38
CA GLY A 315 -12.79 -17.62 2.99
C GLY A 315 -13.77 -18.58 3.66
N VAL A 316 -13.44 -19.87 3.72
CA VAL A 316 -14.23 -20.87 4.46
C VAL A 316 -14.30 -20.56 5.97
N ALA A 317 -13.21 -20.05 6.56
CA ALA A 317 -13.21 -19.60 7.95
C ALA A 317 -14.10 -18.38 8.18
N GLN A 318 -14.11 -17.41 7.25
CA GLN A 318 -15.02 -16.25 7.28
C GLN A 318 -16.49 -16.68 7.18
N ASP A 319 -16.82 -17.62 6.28
CA ASP A 319 -18.17 -18.23 6.20
C ASP A 319 -18.58 -18.88 7.53
N PHE A 320 -17.63 -19.43 8.30
CA PHE A 320 -17.89 -19.97 9.63
C PHE A 320 -18.12 -18.87 10.67
N LEU A 321 -17.33 -17.79 10.64
CA LEU A 321 -17.51 -16.62 11.52
C LEU A 321 -18.89 -15.98 11.31
N ASP A 322 -19.35 -15.84 10.07
CA ASP A 322 -20.67 -15.29 9.76
C ASP A 322 -21.81 -16.11 10.37
N ARG A 323 -21.65 -17.44 10.39
CA ARG A 323 -22.61 -18.37 11.01
C ARG A 323 -22.45 -18.46 12.53
N ASN A 324 -21.25 -18.21 13.04
CA ASN A 324 -20.87 -18.38 14.45
C ASN A 324 -20.07 -17.13 14.93
N PRO A 325 -20.73 -16.02 15.26
CA PRO A 325 -20.06 -14.73 15.53
C PRO A 325 -19.15 -14.72 16.77
N ASN A 326 -19.25 -15.71 17.66
CA ASN A 326 -18.32 -15.89 18.78
C ASN A 326 -17.03 -16.63 18.34
N THR A 327 -16.49 -16.28 17.18
CA THR A 327 -15.30 -16.93 16.60
C THR A 327 -14.16 -15.93 16.48
N LEU A 328 -12.95 -16.34 16.85
CA LEU A 328 -11.72 -15.68 16.42
C LEU A 328 -11.16 -16.43 15.22
N ILE A 329 -10.91 -15.72 14.13
CA ILE A 329 -10.05 -16.16 13.04
C ILE A 329 -8.69 -15.47 13.26
N ILE A 330 -7.61 -16.23 13.22
CA ILE A 330 -6.26 -15.67 13.26
C ILE A 330 -5.32 -16.46 12.35
N THR A 331 -4.51 -15.75 11.56
CA THR A 331 -3.48 -16.33 10.69
C THR A 331 -2.10 -16.14 11.31
N ALA A 332 -1.17 -17.06 11.13
CA ALA A 332 0.24 -16.81 11.40
C ALA A 332 1.11 -17.67 10.48
N ALA A 333 2.31 -17.20 10.18
CA ALA A 333 3.39 -17.99 9.62
C ALA A 333 4.59 -17.81 10.55
N ASP A 334 5.35 -18.85 10.85
CA ASP A 334 6.50 -18.71 11.72
C ASP A 334 7.79 -18.28 10.98
N SER A 335 7.82 -18.46 9.65
CA SER A 335 8.89 -18.00 8.75
C SER A 335 8.36 -17.40 7.44
N ASP A 336 9.27 -16.80 6.66
CA ASP A 336 9.10 -16.45 5.25
C ASP A 336 9.93 -17.44 4.39
N GLY A 337 9.24 -18.31 3.65
CA GLY A 337 9.84 -19.42 2.90
C GLY A 337 10.56 -18.93 1.66
N GLY A 338 11.89 -19.08 1.62
CA GLY A 338 12.74 -18.66 0.50
C GLY A 338 12.92 -17.14 0.28
N GLY A 339 12.19 -16.31 1.03
CA GLY A 339 12.25 -14.85 0.93
C GLY A 339 11.76 -14.35 -0.43
N LEU A 340 10.57 -14.80 -0.82
CA LEU A 340 9.95 -14.51 -2.11
C LEU A 340 9.72 -13.00 -2.28
N GLN A 341 10.06 -12.45 -3.45
CA GLN A 341 9.64 -11.11 -3.87
C GLN A 341 9.09 -11.11 -5.31
N VAL A 342 8.18 -10.19 -5.60
CA VAL A 342 7.55 -10.03 -6.92
C VAL A 342 8.16 -8.84 -7.66
N ARG A 343 8.40 -8.98 -8.96
CA ARG A 343 9.01 -7.92 -9.75
C ARG A 343 8.35 -7.74 -11.11
N ASP A 344 8.14 -6.49 -11.52
CA ASP A 344 7.80 -6.14 -12.90
C ASP A 344 8.86 -6.64 -13.90
N THR A 345 8.39 -7.11 -15.05
CA THR A 345 9.26 -7.62 -16.11
C THR A 345 8.66 -7.32 -17.48
N ARG A 346 9.24 -7.86 -18.56
CA ARG A 346 8.74 -7.63 -19.92
C ARG A 346 8.09 -8.89 -20.46
N ALA A 347 6.88 -8.74 -21.00
CA ALA A 347 6.13 -9.86 -21.60
C ALA A 347 6.76 -10.43 -22.89
N ASP A 348 7.70 -9.70 -23.51
CA ASP A 348 8.27 -10.05 -24.81
C ASP A 348 9.41 -11.08 -24.74
N ARG A 349 9.83 -11.47 -23.54
CA ARG A 349 11.02 -12.31 -23.32
C ARG A 349 10.87 -13.19 -22.07
N PRO A 350 11.61 -14.31 -21.98
CA PRO A 350 11.74 -15.04 -20.73
C PRO A 350 12.34 -14.18 -19.61
N VAL A 351 11.94 -14.46 -18.37
CA VAL A 351 12.50 -13.83 -17.17
C VAL A 351 14.00 -14.08 -17.10
N GLY A 352 14.78 -13.09 -16.71
CA GLY A 352 16.23 -13.18 -16.74
C GLY A 352 16.84 -13.48 -15.39
N THR A 353 17.99 -12.87 -15.15
CA THR A 353 18.66 -12.78 -13.86
C THR A 353 18.64 -11.34 -13.36
N ILE A 354 18.86 -11.17 -12.07
CA ILE A 354 18.93 -9.88 -11.38
C ILE A 354 20.23 -9.75 -10.59
N ALA A 355 20.85 -8.58 -10.60
CA ALA A 355 22.10 -8.34 -9.88
C ALA A 355 21.87 -8.27 -8.37
N VAL A 356 22.82 -8.81 -7.61
CA VAL A 356 22.85 -8.78 -6.13
C VAL A 356 24.26 -8.48 -5.62
N ASN A 357 24.37 -7.88 -4.43
CA ASN A 357 25.65 -7.59 -3.76
C ASN A 357 26.71 -6.97 -4.72
N PRO A 358 26.48 -5.74 -5.22
CA PRO A 358 27.25 -5.13 -6.28
C PRO A 358 28.71 -4.89 -5.84
N THR A 359 29.57 -5.82 -6.22
CA THR A 359 31.03 -5.69 -6.10
C THR A 359 31.62 -5.42 -7.48
N THR A 360 32.95 -5.32 -7.59
CA THR A 360 33.61 -5.34 -8.91
C THR A 360 33.42 -6.68 -9.66
N ASN A 361 32.77 -7.69 -9.06
CA ASN A 361 32.43 -8.96 -9.68
C ASN A 361 31.00 -8.92 -10.25
N THR A 362 30.90 -8.86 -11.58
CA THR A 362 29.62 -8.82 -12.32
C THR A 362 28.87 -10.16 -12.35
N ASP A 363 29.47 -11.24 -11.86
CA ASP A 363 28.90 -12.59 -11.92
C ASP A 363 27.95 -12.92 -10.75
N ARG A 364 27.69 -11.96 -9.85
CA ARG A 364 26.76 -12.12 -8.72
C ARG A 364 25.33 -11.77 -9.14
N GLN A 365 24.59 -12.76 -9.61
CA GLN A 365 23.21 -12.59 -10.06
C GLN A 365 22.31 -13.74 -9.61
N ASN A 366 21.08 -13.41 -9.21
CA ASN A 366 20.04 -14.37 -8.88
C ASN A 366 19.14 -14.61 -10.10
N PRO A 367 18.79 -15.86 -10.44
CA PRO A 367 17.79 -16.13 -11.47
C PRO A 367 16.39 -15.80 -10.96
N LEU A 368 15.56 -15.28 -11.87
CA LEU A 368 14.13 -15.05 -11.64
C LEU A 368 13.31 -16.21 -12.19
N ASP A 369 12.16 -16.47 -11.56
CA ASP A 369 11.19 -17.46 -12.00
C ASP A 369 10.01 -16.84 -12.74
N GLY A 370 9.63 -17.54 -13.82
CA GLY A 370 8.42 -17.30 -14.58
C GLY A 370 7.43 -18.45 -14.36
N GLN A 371 6.47 -18.59 -15.27
CA GLN A 371 5.34 -19.53 -15.16
C GLN A 371 5.74 -20.99 -14.93
N THR A 372 6.94 -21.39 -15.37
CA THR A 372 7.40 -22.77 -15.27
C THR A 372 8.84 -22.88 -14.75
N GLY A 373 9.29 -21.93 -13.94
CA GLY A 373 10.62 -21.88 -13.31
C GLY A 373 11.59 -20.91 -13.99
N THR A 374 12.88 -21.14 -13.79
CA THR A 374 13.93 -20.19 -14.18
C THR A 374 14.04 -19.98 -15.68
N ASN A 375 14.23 -18.73 -16.12
CA ASN A 375 14.40 -18.38 -17.54
C ASN A 375 13.23 -18.84 -18.44
N THR A 376 12.00 -18.73 -17.92
CA THR A 376 10.75 -19.06 -18.62
C THR A 376 9.91 -17.80 -18.84
N GLN A 377 8.75 -17.91 -19.51
CA GLN A 377 7.89 -16.73 -19.73
C GLN A 377 7.36 -16.17 -18.40
N PRO A 378 7.23 -14.85 -18.25
CA PRO A 378 6.77 -14.25 -17.01
C PRO A 378 5.33 -14.63 -16.69
N PHE A 379 4.97 -14.54 -15.41
CA PHE A 379 3.57 -14.53 -15.01
C PHE A 379 2.89 -13.28 -15.57
N VAL A 380 1.56 -13.31 -15.66
CA VAL A 380 0.76 -12.17 -16.10
C VAL A 380 -0.35 -11.98 -15.08
N ALA A 381 -0.42 -10.80 -14.49
CA ALA A 381 -1.46 -10.46 -13.54
C ALA A 381 -2.86 -10.57 -14.19
N ALA A 382 -3.85 -10.90 -13.36
CA ALA A 382 -5.24 -10.58 -13.68
C ALA A 382 -5.40 -9.05 -13.84
N PRO A 383 -6.43 -8.60 -14.59
CA PRO A 383 -6.60 -7.19 -14.89
C PRO A 383 -6.73 -6.35 -13.62
N ASP A 384 -6.21 -5.13 -13.67
CA ASP A 384 -6.55 -4.09 -12.69
C ASP A 384 -7.96 -3.52 -12.94
N ALA A 385 -8.34 -2.47 -12.21
CA ALA A 385 -9.64 -1.82 -12.34
C ALA A 385 -9.89 -1.19 -13.72
N ASN A 386 -8.82 -0.88 -14.46
CA ASN A 386 -8.86 -0.28 -15.81
C ASN A 386 -8.81 -1.34 -16.92
N GLY A 387 -8.55 -2.61 -16.56
CA GLY A 387 -8.46 -3.74 -17.49
C GLY A 387 -7.04 -4.07 -17.94
N ASP A 388 -6.03 -3.38 -17.40
CA ASP A 388 -4.62 -3.53 -17.74
C ASP A 388 -3.99 -4.73 -17.05
N ARG A 389 -3.00 -5.34 -17.73
CA ARG A 389 -2.36 -6.57 -17.29
C ARG A 389 -0.85 -6.41 -17.27
N PHE A 390 -0.28 -6.68 -16.11
CA PHE A 390 1.15 -6.50 -15.88
C PHE A 390 1.90 -7.83 -15.86
N PRO A 391 2.93 -8.00 -16.70
CA PRO A 391 3.82 -9.15 -16.61
C PRO A 391 4.72 -9.03 -15.37
N PHE A 392 4.84 -10.11 -14.61
CA PHE A 392 5.69 -10.16 -13.42
C PHE A 392 6.52 -11.44 -13.32
N SER A 393 7.54 -11.39 -12.49
CA SER A 393 8.45 -12.50 -12.18
C SER A 393 8.61 -12.63 -10.68
N VAL A 394 9.10 -13.79 -10.24
CA VAL A 394 9.41 -14.05 -8.83
C VAL A 394 10.92 -14.10 -8.64
N GLY A 395 11.41 -13.39 -7.63
CA GLY A 395 12.79 -13.47 -7.16
C GLY A 395 12.85 -14.07 -5.77
N TRP A 396 14.02 -14.61 -5.41
CA TRP A 396 14.25 -15.29 -4.14
C TRP A 396 15.54 -14.81 -3.49
N VAL A 397 15.59 -14.81 -2.16
CA VAL A 397 16.85 -14.67 -1.44
C VAL A 397 17.59 -16.01 -1.38
N GLY A 398 16.86 -17.13 -1.21
CA GLY A 398 17.43 -18.46 -1.05
C GLY A 398 16.38 -19.54 -0.88
N THR A 399 16.82 -20.74 -0.50
CA THR A 399 15.96 -21.87 -0.10
C THR A 399 15.64 -22.04 1.40
N PRO A 400 16.31 -21.35 2.36
CA PRO A 400 15.93 -21.44 3.77
C PRO A 400 14.73 -20.56 4.12
N ASP A 401 14.25 -20.75 5.34
CA ASP A 401 13.39 -19.83 6.07
C ASP A 401 14.09 -18.52 6.43
N PHE A 402 13.34 -17.42 6.36
CA PHE A 402 13.76 -16.09 6.77
C PHE A 402 12.88 -15.55 7.90
N SER A 403 13.43 -14.63 8.70
CA SER A 403 12.72 -14.05 9.86
C SER A 403 11.83 -12.85 9.51
N GLY A 404 11.95 -12.32 8.28
CA GLY A 404 11.49 -10.99 7.90
C GLY A 404 10.13 -10.97 7.19
N SER A 405 9.48 -9.81 7.16
CA SER A 405 8.26 -9.51 6.37
C SER A 405 6.99 -10.34 6.62
N ILE A 406 6.90 -11.03 7.76
CA ILE A 406 5.71 -11.79 8.16
C ILE A 406 4.63 -10.87 8.77
N VAL A 407 3.39 -11.05 8.33
CA VAL A 407 2.21 -10.35 8.84
C VAL A 407 1.14 -11.35 9.28
N THR A 408 0.69 -11.24 10.52
CA THR A 408 -0.48 -11.96 11.04
C THR A 408 -1.72 -11.08 10.90
N LYS A 409 -2.87 -11.72 10.68
CA LYS A 409 -4.16 -11.03 10.61
C LYS A 409 -5.24 -11.75 11.40
N ALA A 410 -6.24 -10.99 11.86
CA ALA A 410 -7.36 -11.53 12.62
C ALA A 410 -8.70 -10.83 12.32
N SER A 411 -9.79 -11.60 12.47
CA SER A 411 -11.18 -11.13 12.41
C SER A 411 -12.03 -11.80 13.48
N GLY A 412 -13.14 -11.14 13.85
CA GLY A 412 -14.11 -11.67 14.81
C GLY A 412 -13.79 -11.38 16.28
N LEU A 413 -14.24 -12.24 17.18
CA LEU A 413 -14.18 -12.01 18.63
C LEU A 413 -12.74 -11.82 19.12
N ASN A 414 -12.49 -10.69 19.80
CA ASN A 414 -11.19 -10.24 20.32
C ASN A 414 -10.15 -9.86 19.24
N SER A 415 -10.47 -9.85 17.95
CA SER A 415 -9.49 -9.45 16.92
C SER A 415 -8.96 -8.03 17.14
N ASP A 416 -9.78 -7.13 17.71
CA ASP A 416 -9.43 -5.76 18.11
C ASP A 416 -8.30 -5.65 19.13
N LYS A 417 -7.94 -6.75 19.79
CA LYS A 417 -6.82 -6.84 20.73
C LYS A 417 -5.49 -7.18 20.07
N LEU A 418 -5.48 -7.53 18.77
CA LEU A 418 -4.24 -7.75 18.02
C LEU A 418 -3.47 -6.41 17.90
N PRO A 419 -2.28 -6.26 18.52
CA PRO A 419 -1.49 -5.03 18.39
C PRO A 419 -0.85 -4.92 17.01
N SER A 420 -0.39 -3.74 16.59
CA SER A 420 0.30 -3.54 15.29
C SER A 420 1.62 -4.33 15.13
N THR A 421 2.22 -4.78 16.23
CA THR A 421 3.38 -5.67 16.28
C THR A 421 3.23 -6.66 17.44
N ILE A 422 3.37 -7.95 17.14
CA ILE A 422 3.07 -9.04 18.08
C ILE A 422 4.24 -10.02 18.18
N ASP A 423 4.61 -10.38 19.41
CA ASP A 423 5.49 -11.54 19.66
C ASP A 423 4.71 -12.83 19.41
N ASN A 424 5.32 -13.85 18.82
CA ASN A 424 4.59 -15.08 18.48
C ASN A 424 3.89 -15.79 19.65
N THR A 425 4.30 -15.53 20.90
CA THR A 425 3.59 -16.01 22.10
C THR A 425 2.20 -15.38 22.28
N GLY A 426 2.00 -14.15 21.78
CA GLY A 426 0.73 -13.44 21.81
C GLY A 426 -0.39 -14.10 20.98
N ILE A 427 -0.03 -14.93 19.98
CA ILE A 427 -1.01 -15.72 19.23
C ILE A 427 -1.75 -16.69 20.17
N TYR A 428 -1.01 -17.38 21.05
CA TYR A 428 -1.60 -18.25 22.07
C TYR A 428 -2.45 -17.45 23.05
N GLU A 429 -1.96 -16.30 23.52
CA GLU A 429 -2.67 -15.45 24.48
C GLU A 429 -4.06 -15.06 23.94
N LEU A 430 -4.13 -14.64 22.68
CA LEU A 430 -5.38 -14.24 22.04
C LEU A 430 -6.33 -15.43 21.82
N MET A 431 -5.80 -16.57 21.34
CA MET A 431 -6.59 -17.80 21.20
C MET A 431 -7.13 -18.27 22.55
N TYR A 432 -6.31 -18.24 23.61
CA TYR A 432 -6.68 -18.69 24.94
C TYR A 432 -7.75 -17.79 25.55
N GLU A 433 -7.59 -16.48 25.41
CA GLU A 433 -8.59 -15.52 25.88
C GLU A 433 -9.92 -15.76 25.18
N THR A 434 -9.94 -15.92 23.86
CA THR A 434 -11.18 -16.21 23.14
C THR A 434 -11.79 -17.54 23.55
N LEU A 435 -11.00 -18.61 23.60
CA LEU A 435 -11.51 -19.97 23.82
C LEU A 435 -11.99 -20.21 25.26
N PHE A 436 -11.31 -19.63 26.25
CA PHE A 436 -11.55 -19.86 27.67
C PHE A 436 -12.03 -18.62 28.44
N ASN A 437 -12.19 -17.46 27.77
CA ASN A 437 -12.61 -16.21 28.40
C ASN A 437 -11.69 -15.82 29.57
N THR A 438 -10.39 -16.04 29.40
CA THR A 438 -9.36 -15.83 30.41
C THR A 438 -8.18 -15.11 29.76
N GLU A 439 -8.01 -13.84 30.11
CA GLU A 439 -6.88 -13.03 29.67
C GLU A 439 -5.60 -13.50 30.38
N LEU A 440 -4.54 -13.70 29.59
CA LEU A 440 -3.22 -14.10 30.08
C LEU A 440 -2.28 -12.89 30.09
N PRO A 441 -1.31 -12.84 31.01
CA PRO A 441 -0.31 -11.77 31.00
C PRO A 441 0.61 -11.92 29.79
N SER A 442 0.80 -10.84 29.04
CA SER A 442 1.70 -10.87 27.89
C SER A 442 3.17 -11.00 28.28
N ARG A 443 3.91 -11.83 27.54
CA ARG A 443 5.37 -12.01 27.71
C ARG A 443 6.12 -10.69 27.46
N VAL A 444 5.73 -9.96 26.43
CA VAL A 444 6.26 -8.63 26.12
C VAL A 444 5.23 -7.57 26.50
N ALA A 445 5.66 -6.52 27.18
CA ALA A 445 4.76 -5.44 27.59
C ALA A 445 4.09 -4.79 26.36
N PRO A 446 2.77 -4.54 26.41
CA PRO A 446 2.08 -3.86 25.32
C PRO A 446 2.59 -2.41 25.18
N PRO A 447 2.55 -1.84 23.97
CA PRO A 447 2.93 -0.46 23.75
C PRO A 447 2.00 0.50 24.51
N THR A 448 2.52 1.66 24.89
CA THR A 448 1.70 2.71 25.53
C THR A 448 0.78 3.34 24.46
N PRO A 449 -0.55 3.31 24.64
CA PRO A 449 -1.48 3.93 23.69
C PRO A 449 -1.25 5.43 23.54
N ALA A 450 -1.65 5.98 22.40
CA ALA A 450 -1.76 7.43 22.23
C ALA A 450 -2.75 8.02 23.26
N PRO A 451 -2.54 9.25 23.75
CA PRO A 451 -3.59 9.95 24.49
C PRO A 451 -4.83 10.14 23.60
N THR A 452 -6.01 10.11 24.21
CA THR A 452 -7.27 10.34 23.48
C THR A 452 -7.27 11.73 22.84
N PRO A 453 -7.55 11.85 21.53
CA PRO A 453 -7.71 13.13 20.87
C PRO A 453 -8.81 13.98 21.51
N THR A 454 -8.69 15.29 21.39
CA THR A 454 -9.62 16.29 21.94
C THR A 454 -10.44 17.00 20.86
N ARG A 455 -10.15 16.74 19.58
CA ARG A 455 -10.73 17.34 18.38
C ARG A 455 -10.76 16.29 17.28
N ASP A 456 -11.64 16.48 16.31
CA ASP A 456 -11.80 15.60 15.15
C ASP A 456 -10.81 15.94 14.01
N THR A 457 -10.18 17.12 14.08
CA THR A 457 -9.15 17.59 13.16
C THR A 457 -7.91 18.07 13.92
N GLY A 458 -6.77 18.11 13.23
CA GLY A 458 -5.53 18.59 13.81
C GLY A 458 -4.34 18.54 12.86
N ASN A 459 -3.22 18.02 13.34
CA ASN A 459 -1.94 18.02 12.62
C ASN A 459 -1.66 16.67 11.97
N VAL A 460 -0.86 16.68 10.92
CA VAL A 460 -0.33 15.48 10.28
C VAL A 460 1.19 15.53 10.24
N ILE A 461 1.83 14.47 10.70
CA ILE A 461 3.25 14.17 10.48
C ILE A 461 3.29 12.89 9.64
N PHE A 462 3.55 13.03 8.35
CA PHE A 462 3.76 11.93 7.43
C PHE A 462 5.26 11.65 7.31
N ILE A 463 5.66 10.42 7.59
CA ILE A 463 7.05 9.97 7.53
C ILE A 463 7.15 8.89 6.47
N HIS A 464 7.97 9.13 5.46
CA HIS A 464 8.20 8.28 4.29
C HIS A 464 9.59 7.64 4.39
N PRO A 465 9.76 6.51 5.10
CA PRO A 465 10.99 5.72 5.07
C PRO A 465 11.01 4.88 3.79
N ASP A 466 11.39 5.50 2.67
CA ASP A 466 11.26 4.88 1.34
C ASP A 466 12.04 3.56 1.25
N GLY A 467 11.54 2.60 0.46
CA GLY A 467 12.20 1.32 0.24
C GLY A 467 12.16 0.35 1.44
N THR A 468 11.40 0.62 2.51
CA THR A 468 11.41 -0.22 3.72
C THR A 468 10.28 -1.27 3.80
N SER A 469 10.63 -2.42 4.37
CA SER A 469 9.71 -3.51 4.74
C SER A 469 9.89 -3.91 6.21
N PRO A 470 9.04 -4.75 6.81
CA PRO A 470 9.24 -5.24 8.16
C PRO A 470 10.59 -5.94 8.37
N SER A 471 11.23 -6.47 7.32
CA SER A 471 12.59 -7.02 7.37
C SER A 471 13.64 -5.99 7.75
N TYR A 472 13.55 -4.76 7.21
CA TYR A 472 14.44 -3.65 7.54
C TYR A 472 14.37 -3.29 9.02
N PHE A 473 13.14 -3.13 9.53
CA PHE A 473 12.90 -2.88 10.95
C PHE A 473 13.31 -4.07 11.81
N SER A 474 13.17 -5.31 11.34
CA SER A 474 13.63 -6.52 12.03
C SER A 474 15.16 -6.52 12.19
N ALA A 475 15.91 -6.19 11.13
CA ALA A 475 17.36 -6.08 11.18
C ALA A 475 17.82 -5.06 12.22
N LEU A 476 17.26 -3.85 12.19
CA LEU A 476 17.57 -2.81 13.17
C LEU A 476 17.17 -3.23 14.60
N ARG A 477 15.97 -3.79 14.78
CA ARG A 477 15.46 -4.22 16.09
C ARG A 477 16.41 -5.22 16.74
N ASN A 478 16.86 -6.22 15.98
CA ASN A 478 17.80 -7.22 16.47
C ASN A 478 19.12 -6.58 16.93
N ILE A 479 19.62 -5.55 16.25
CA ILE A 479 20.87 -4.87 16.63
C ILE A 479 20.69 -3.98 17.87
N ASP A 480 19.67 -3.13 17.88
CA ASP A 480 19.56 -2.03 18.84
C ASP A 480 18.74 -2.40 20.10
N LYS A 481 17.78 -3.32 19.97
CA LYS A 481 16.81 -3.65 21.02
C LYS A 481 16.74 -5.13 21.38
N GLY A 482 17.30 -6.00 20.54
CA GLY A 482 17.11 -7.43 20.61
C GLY A 482 15.74 -7.87 20.07
N PRO A 483 15.54 -9.17 19.84
CA PRO A 483 14.36 -9.73 19.17
C PRO A 483 13.04 -9.53 19.92
N ASP A 484 13.11 -9.41 21.25
CA ASP A 484 11.96 -9.09 22.12
C ASP A 484 11.73 -7.59 22.28
N GLY A 485 12.69 -6.76 21.86
CA GLY A 485 12.64 -5.32 21.98
C GLY A 485 11.59 -4.69 21.07
N ARG A 486 11.37 -3.38 21.25
CA ARG A 486 10.45 -2.59 20.41
C ARG A 486 11.16 -1.32 19.97
N LEU A 487 11.19 -1.11 18.65
CA LEU A 487 11.50 0.17 18.02
C LEU A 487 10.32 1.14 18.17
N ASN A 488 10.49 2.42 17.83
CA ASN A 488 9.37 3.36 17.84
C ASN A 488 8.29 2.95 16.83
N TRP A 489 8.69 2.47 15.66
CA TRP A 489 7.78 1.90 14.65
C TRP A 489 6.98 0.70 15.17
N ASP A 490 7.57 -0.13 16.03
CA ASP A 490 6.87 -1.25 16.67
C ASP A 490 5.87 -0.81 17.75
N MET A 491 5.97 0.42 18.24
CA MET A 491 5.11 0.98 19.27
C MET A 491 3.92 1.78 18.71
N MET A 492 3.80 1.91 17.38
CA MET A 492 2.64 2.54 16.74
C MET A 492 1.38 1.69 16.94
N SER A 493 0.17 2.27 16.82
CA SER A 493 -1.05 1.60 17.28
C SER A 493 -1.69 0.70 16.24
N ASN A 494 -1.56 1.03 14.95
CA ASN A 494 -2.24 0.36 13.85
C ASN A 494 -1.26 0.02 12.73
N ALA A 495 -1.52 -1.07 12.01
CA ALA A 495 -0.75 -1.50 10.86
C ALA A 495 -1.67 -1.89 9.70
N GLY A 496 -1.14 -1.81 8.48
CA GLY A 496 -1.83 -2.21 7.26
C GLY A 496 -0.84 -2.63 6.17
N VAL A 497 -1.17 -3.70 5.44
CA VAL A 497 -0.38 -4.16 4.28
C VAL A 497 -0.63 -3.21 3.12
N TYR A 498 0.43 -2.57 2.64
CA TYR A 498 0.33 -1.49 1.65
C TYR A 498 0.37 -2.04 0.22
N LEU A 499 -0.58 -1.62 -0.62
CA LEU A 499 -0.69 -1.99 -2.03
C LEU A 499 -0.25 -0.83 -2.91
N GLY A 500 1.00 -0.88 -3.34
CA GLY A 500 1.71 0.25 -3.96
C GLY A 500 1.66 0.36 -5.48
N HIS A 501 0.86 -0.44 -6.18
CA HIS A 501 0.88 -0.44 -7.65
C HIS A 501 0.47 0.91 -8.25
N MET A 502 1.05 1.18 -9.42
CA MET A 502 0.84 2.36 -10.27
C MET A 502 -0.12 2.00 -11.41
N GLU A 503 -0.56 2.99 -12.18
CA GLU A 503 -1.46 2.79 -13.32
C GLU A 503 -0.86 1.87 -14.41
N ASP A 504 0.46 1.88 -14.59
CA ASP A 504 1.15 1.19 -15.68
C ASP A 504 2.13 0.08 -15.21
N GLN A 505 2.23 -0.18 -13.90
CA GLN A 505 3.10 -1.23 -13.35
C GLN A 505 2.75 -1.64 -11.90
N LEU A 506 3.23 -2.81 -11.46
CA LEU A 506 2.95 -3.34 -10.13
C LEU A 506 3.79 -2.71 -9.01
N THR A 507 5.02 -2.29 -9.32
CA THR A 507 5.95 -1.68 -8.37
C THR A 507 5.74 -0.18 -8.29
N GLY A 508 5.64 0.35 -7.06
CA GLY A 508 5.62 1.79 -6.82
C GLY A 508 6.93 2.45 -7.26
N THR A 509 6.90 3.76 -7.51
CA THR A 509 8.10 4.58 -7.72
C THR A 509 8.05 5.77 -6.80
N SER A 510 9.21 6.20 -6.27
CA SER A 510 9.25 7.29 -5.29
C SER A 510 8.53 8.55 -5.78
N ASN A 511 8.61 8.84 -7.09
CA ASN A 511 7.90 9.97 -7.68
C ASN A 511 6.39 9.76 -7.78
N ALA A 512 5.91 8.76 -8.51
CA ALA A 512 4.47 8.60 -8.72
C ALA A 512 3.76 8.20 -7.43
N GLY A 513 4.39 7.38 -6.58
CA GLY A 513 3.93 7.02 -5.25
C GLY A 513 3.74 8.24 -4.34
N ALA A 514 4.72 9.15 -4.29
CA ALA A 514 4.59 10.38 -3.52
C ALA A 514 3.52 11.32 -4.07
N VAL A 515 3.35 11.40 -5.39
CA VAL A 515 2.23 12.16 -5.99
C VAL A 515 0.89 11.51 -5.60
N THR A 516 0.80 10.18 -5.58
CA THR A 516 -0.39 9.46 -5.10
C THR A 516 -0.67 9.76 -3.63
N HIS A 517 0.35 9.83 -2.75
CA HIS A 517 0.14 10.26 -1.36
C HIS A 517 -0.27 11.73 -1.26
N ALA A 518 0.22 12.58 -2.16
CA ALA A 518 -0.05 14.02 -2.19
C ALA A 518 -1.43 14.38 -2.78
N THR A 519 -2.02 13.51 -3.59
CA THR A 519 -3.26 13.78 -4.35
C THR A 519 -4.38 12.76 -4.12
N GLY A 520 -4.06 11.56 -3.65
CA GLY A 520 -4.99 10.44 -3.56
C GLY A 520 -5.33 9.80 -4.90
N THR A 521 -4.58 10.09 -5.96
CA THR A 521 -4.82 9.58 -7.32
C THR A 521 -3.68 8.65 -7.74
N LYS A 522 -4.03 7.45 -8.22
CA LYS A 522 -3.07 6.55 -8.88
C LYS A 522 -2.64 7.15 -10.21
N LEU A 523 -1.35 7.09 -10.49
CA LEU A 523 -0.75 7.68 -11.69
C LEU A 523 0.25 6.69 -12.29
N PHE A 524 0.57 6.90 -13.56
CA PHE A 524 1.65 6.19 -14.23
C PHE A 524 3.03 6.46 -13.58
N ALA A 525 3.96 5.53 -13.73
CA ALA A 525 5.18 5.41 -12.96
C ALA A 525 6.17 6.58 -13.05
N GLU A 526 6.19 7.37 -14.13
CA GLU A 526 7.10 8.53 -14.26
C GLU A 526 6.47 9.85 -13.82
N SER A 527 5.23 9.84 -13.31
CA SER A 527 4.55 11.06 -12.89
C SER A 527 5.32 11.81 -11.79
N PHE A 528 5.41 13.12 -11.95
CA PHE A 528 5.82 14.05 -10.90
C PHE A 528 4.80 15.20 -10.91
N GLY A 529 3.57 14.93 -10.48
CA GLY A 529 2.50 15.92 -10.31
C GLY A 529 1.64 16.21 -11.55
N LEU A 530 1.86 15.50 -12.67
CA LEU A 530 1.06 15.56 -13.90
C LEU A 530 0.66 14.15 -14.36
N ASP A 531 -0.43 14.03 -15.10
CA ASP A 531 -0.83 12.77 -15.75
C ASP A 531 0.10 12.41 -16.92
N GLU A 532 -0.06 11.24 -17.53
CA GLU A 532 0.76 10.76 -18.67
C GLU A 532 0.80 11.72 -19.88
N ASN A 533 -0.22 12.57 -20.02
CA ASN A 533 -0.40 13.54 -21.10
C ASN A 533 0.07 14.96 -20.72
N ASN A 534 0.69 15.12 -19.54
CA ASN A 534 1.11 16.38 -18.94
C ASN A 534 -0.03 17.32 -18.51
N ASN A 535 -1.24 16.79 -18.30
CA ASN A 535 -2.33 17.57 -17.70
C ASN A 535 -2.19 17.59 -16.17
N PRO A 536 -2.77 18.61 -15.50
CA PRO A 536 -2.86 18.62 -14.05
C PRO A 536 -3.63 17.41 -13.51
N VAL A 537 -3.18 16.85 -12.40
CA VAL A 537 -3.89 15.75 -11.73
C VAL A 537 -5.19 16.26 -11.08
N ILE A 538 -6.27 15.47 -11.16
CA ILE A 538 -7.46 15.68 -10.33
C ILE A 538 -7.26 14.91 -9.01
N PRO A 539 -6.97 15.58 -7.88
CA PRO A 539 -6.86 14.92 -6.58
C PRO A 539 -8.23 14.45 -6.07
N LEU A 540 -8.27 13.58 -5.06
CA LEU A 540 -9.53 13.12 -4.45
C LEU A 540 -10.36 14.27 -3.83
N SER A 541 -9.71 15.38 -3.45
CA SER A 541 -10.39 16.61 -3.03
C SER A 541 -11.10 17.36 -4.17
N GLY A 542 -10.96 16.93 -5.43
CA GLY A 542 -11.53 17.59 -6.61
C GLY A 542 -10.88 18.93 -6.96
N ARG A 543 -9.88 19.39 -6.19
CA ARG A 543 -9.18 20.66 -6.42
C ARG A 543 -8.08 20.49 -7.46
N ILE A 544 -8.46 20.56 -8.73
CA ILE A 544 -7.61 20.25 -9.89
C ILE A 544 -6.22 20.94 -9.78
N GLY A 545 -5.16 20.14 -9.94
CA GLY A 545 -3.78 20.60 -9.99
C GLY A 545 -3.19 21.01 -8.64
N LYS A 546 -3.87 20.72 -7.53
CA LYS A 546 -3.43 20.98 -6.15
C LYS A 546 -3.04 19.69 -5.44
N THR A 547 -2.02 19.77 -4.59
CA THR A 547 -1.70 18.73 -3.61
C THR A 547 -2.32 19.05 -2.25
N ILE A 548 -2.33 18.07 -1.35
CA ILE A 548 -2.71 18.29 0.05
C ILE A 548 -1.83 19.36 0.76
N LEU A 549 -0.58 19.55 0.32
CA LEU A 549 0.29 20.61 0.84
C LEU A 549 -0.18 21.99 0.38
N ASP A 550 -0.54 22.14 -0.90
CA ASP A 550 -1.10 23.39 -1.43
C ASP A 550 -2.38 23.76 -0.67
N GLU A 551 -3.26 22.77 -0.46
CA GLU A 551 -4.50 22.97 0.28
C GLU A 551 -4.26 23.31 1.76
N ALA A 552 -3.24 22.72 2.40
CA ALA A 552 -2.86 23.08 3.76
C ALA A 552 -2.35 24.53 3.85
N ILE A 553 -1.54 24.98 2.89
CA ILE A 553 -1.03 26.36 2.82
C ILE A 553 -2.19 27.34 2.62
N GLU A 554 -3.13 27.03 1.71
CA GLU A 554 -4.31 27.87 1.44
C GLU A 554 -5.25 27.93 2.64
N ALA A 555 -5.37 26.84 3.41
CA ALA A 555 -6.10 26.79 4.66
C ALA A 555 -5.38 27.52 5.82
N GLY A 556 -4.22 28.12 5.58
CA GLY A 556 -3.45 28.88 6.55
C GLY A 556 -2.67 28.01 7.55
N LYS A 557 -2.47 26.72 7.27
CA LYS A 557 -1.72 25.81 8.14
C LYS A 557 -0.21 25.95 7.88
N ALA A 558 0.59 25.81 8.93
CA ALA A 558 2.04 25.74 8.78
C ALA A 558 2.47 24.43 8.09
N THR A 559 3.57 24.48 7.35
CA THR A 559 4.01 23.34 6.51
C THR A 559 5.51 23.10 6.58
N ALA A 560 5.92 21.84 6.55
CA ALA A 560 7.31 21.44 6.55
C ALA A 560 7.59 20.31 5.55
N LEU A 561 8.67 20.44 4.79
CA LEU A 561 9.26 19.41 3.95
C LEU A 561 10.66 19.11 4.47
N ILE A 562 10.90 17.88 4.89
CA ILE A 562 12.15 17.42 5.50
C ILE A 562 12.61 16.19 4.75
N GLN A 563 13.89 16.12 4.40
CA GLN A 563 14.44 14.93 3.77
C GLN A 563 15.94 14.74 3.98
N SER A 564 16.41 13.50 3.99
CA SER A 564 17.85 13.19 4.06
C SER A 564 18.56 13.30 2.70
N GLY A 565 17.83 13.27 1.57
CA GLY A 565 18.35 13.47 0.23
C GLY A 565 18.60 14.94 -0.14
N HIS A 566 18.44 15.28 -1.42
CA HIS A 566 18.46 16.67 -1.90
C HIS A 566 17.06 17.29 -1.99
N ILE A 567 16.85 18.59 -1.76
CA ILE A 567 15.48 19.17 -1.68
C ILE A 567 14.53 18.94 -2.88
N GLY A 568 15.03 18.47 -4.03
CA GLY A 568 14.23 18.02 -5.18
C GLY A 568 13.85 16.54 -5.18
N GLU A 569 14.16 15.76 -4.12
CA GLU A 569 13.82 14.32 -4.09
C GLU A 569 12.32 14.10 -4.07
N PRO A 570 11.81 13.06 -4.76
CA PRO A 570 10.39 12.95 -5.01
C PRO A 570 9.52 12.73 -3.75
N GLY A 571 9.94 11.94 -2.76
CA GLY A 571 9.10 11.58 -1.61
C GLY A 571 8.61 12.76 -0.78
N SER A 572 9.31 13.90 -0.86
CA SER A 572 8.88 15.17 -0.26
C SER A 572 8.59 16.26 -1.30
N ALA A 573 9.36 16.37 -2.39
CA ALA A 573 9.19 17.44 -3.36
C ALA A 573 7.94 17.28 -4.24
N ALA A 574 7.43 16.06 -4.45
CA ALA A 574 6.19 15.82 -5.19
C ALA A 574 4.95 16.45 -4.54
N PHE A 575 5.02 16.77 -3.24
CA PHE A 575 3.96 17.54 -2.56
C PHE A 575 3.95 19.02 -2.96
N ALA A 576 5.02 19.56 -3.53
CA ALA A 576 5.19 21.00 -3.76
C ALA A 576 5.52 21.37 -5.23
N ALA A 577 5.82 20.39 -6.06
CA ALA A 577 6.31 20.62 -7.42
C ALA A 577 5.66 19.67 -8.41
N LYS A 578 5.55 20.14 -9.66
CA LYS A 578 5.11 19.34 -10.79
C LYS A 578 5.92 19.65 -12.03
N THR A 579 6.22 18.64 -12.85
CA THR A 579 7.01 18.85 -14.07
C THR A 579 6.60 17.88 -15.18
N THR A 580 6.94 18.21 -16.43
CA THR A 580 6.57 17.40 -17.59
C THR A 580 7.31 16.06 -17.60
N ASN A 581 6.58 15.00 -17.98
CA ASN A 581 6.98 13.61 -17.82
C ASN A 581 8.32 13.26 -18.47
N ARG A 582 8.53 13.70 -19.71
CA ARG A 582 9.78 13.45 -20.44
C ARG A 582 9.99 14.45 -21.58
N ASP A 583 11.22 14.93 -21.72
CA ASP A 583 11.65 15.70 -22.89
C ASP A 583 12.38 14.78 -23.89
N GLY A 584 11.62 14.22 -24.84
CA GLY A 584 12.16 13.24 -25.79
C GLY A 584 12.47 11.89 -25.12
N ASN A 585 13.68 11.35 -25.31
CA ASN A 585 14.14 10.13 -24.64
C ASN A 585 15.19 10.41 -23.53
N ASP A 586 15.57 11.67 -23.32
CA ASP A 586 16.86 11.98 -22.70
C ASP A 586 16.76 12.50 -21.25
N VAL A 587 15.63 13.09 -20.82
CA VAL A 587 15.45 13.61 -19.43
C VAL A 587 14.07 13.23 -18.90
N ARG A 588 14.02 12.46 -17.80
CA ARG A 588 12.78 12.09 -17.10
C ARG A 588 12.31 13.23 -16.20
N ALA A 589 11.04 13.22 -15.79
CA ALA A 589 10.48 14.22 -14.87
C ALA A 589 11.32 14.39 -13.61
N ARG A 590 11.62 13.27 -12.92
CA ARG A 590 12.41 13.29 -11.68
C ARG A 590 13.87 13.73 -11.84
N ASP A 591 14.39 13.77 -13.07
CA ASP A 591 15.75 14.22 -13.36
C ASP A 591 15.83 15.76 -13.58
N LYS A 592 14.70 16.48 -13.50
CA LYS A 592 14.62 17.95 -13.64
C LYS A 592 14.87 18.66 -12.30
N THR A 593 15.92 18.26 -11.61
CA THR A 593 16.17 18.57 -10.19
C THR A 593 16.15 20.07 -9.90
N ALA A 594 16.75 20.91 -10.75
CA ALA A 594 16.78 22.36 -10.52
C ALA A 594 15.40 23.03 -10.68
N GLU A 595 14.57 22.55 -11.62
CA GLU A 595 13.21 23.03 -11.81
C GLU A 595 12.34 22.67 -10.60
N ILE A 596 12.43 21.42 -10.16
CA ILE A 596 11.71 20.92 -8.99
C ILE A 596 12.13 21.70 -7.74
N ALA A 597 13.43 21.87 -7.50
CA ALA A 597 13.95 22.63 -6.35
C ALA A 597 13.49 24.09 -6.35
N GLU A 598 13.40 24.75 -7.51
CA GLU A 598 12.85 26.10 -7.62
C GLU A 598 11.38 26.14 -7.20
N GLN A 599 10.56 25.18 -7.66
CA GLN A 599 9.15 25.08 -7.28
C GLN A 599 8.99 24.83 -5.77
N VAL A 600 9.77 23.93 -5.18
CA VAL A 600 9.78 23.68 -3.72
C VAL A 600 10.04 24.97 -2.94
N ILE A 601 11.04 25.78 -3.33
CA ILE A 601 11.34 27.06 -2.69
C ILE A 601 10.18 28.06 -2.81
N ARG A 602 9.52 28.07 -3.97
CA ARG A 602 8.40 28.97 -4.30
C ARG A 602 7.05 28.53 -3.73
N SER A 603 6.90 27.27 -3.33
CA SER A 603 5.65 26.65 -2.86
C SER A 603 4.94 27.41 -1.75
N GLY A 604 5.68 28.20 -0.97
CA GLY A 604 5.15 28.89 0.20
C GLY A 604 5.42 28.14 1.50
N THR A 605 5.95 26.92 1.44
CA THR A 605 6.32 26.08 2.59
C THR A 605 7.09 26.85 3.66
N HIS A 606 6.80 26.59 4.94
CA HIS A 606 7.43 27.34 6.03
C HIS A 606 8.82 26.82 6.36
N VAL A 607 9.01 25.50 6.37
CA VAL A 607 10.29 24.86 6.70
C VAL A 607 10.69 23.88 5.60
N ILE A 608 11.85 24.07 4.99
CA ILE A 608 12.42 23.17 3.98
C ILE A 608 13.80 22.76 4.48
N LEU A 609 14.02 21.47 4.73
CA LEU A 609 15.28 20.95 5.30
C LEU A 609 15.78 19.75 4.48
N GLY A 610 17.00 19.83 3.95
CA GLY A 610 17.63 18.70 3.25
C GLY A 610 19.05 19.01 2.78
N GLY A 611 19.56 18.21 1.86
CA GLY A 611 20.80 18.43 1.12
C GLY A 611 20.59 19.19 -0.19
N GLY A 612 21.54 19.07 -1.11
CA GLY A 612 21.36 19.45 -2.50
C GLY A 612 21.77 20.88 -2.85
N GLU A 613 22.67 21.52 -2.08
CA GLU A 613 23.11 22.90 -2.38
C GLU A 613 23.52 23.08 -3.85
N VAL A 614 24.09 22.04 -4.46
CA VAL A 614 24.55 22.03 -5.85
C VAL A 614 23.43 22.28 -6.86
N TYR A 615 22.20 21.87 -6.57
CA TYR A 615 21.03 22.04 -7.43
C TYR A 615 20.37 23.42 -7.30
N LEU A 616 20.85 24.26 -6.37
CA LEU A 616 20.36 25.63 -6.16
C LEU A 616 21.31 26.69 -6.73
N LEU A 617 22.48 26.26 -7.23
CA LEU A 617 23.55 27.14 -7.67
C LEU A 617 23.77 27.04 -9.18
N PRO A 618 23.90 28.16 -9.90
CA PRO A 618 24.34 28.14 -11.29
C PRO A 618 25.71 27.49 -11.43
N LYS A 619 25.91 26.72 -12.51
CA LYS A 619 27.19 26.08 -12.83
C LYS A 619 28.37 27.07 -12.73
N GLY A 620 29.44 26.65 -12.07
CA GLY A 620 30.63 27.47 -11.83
C GLY A 620 30.53 28.40 -10.61
N THR A 621 29.49 28.25 -9.78
CA THR A 621 29.31 29.00 -8.54
C THR A 621 29.77 28.17 -7.34
N THR A 622 30.71 28.69 -6.55
CA THR A 622 31.11 28.06 -5.28
C THR A 622 30.07 28.34 -4.20
N GLY A 623 29.62 27.28 -3.51
CA GLY A 623 28.68 27.32 -2.39
C GLY A 623 29.37 27.21 -1.03
N PHE A 624 28.58 26.91 0.00
CA PHE A 624 29.06 26.55 1.33
C PHE A 624 29.67 25.14 1.35
N HIS A 625 28.95 24.17 0.78
CA HIS A 625 29.34 22.78 0.59
C HIS A 625 29.90 22.51 -0.82
N VAL A 626 29.49 23.28 -1.82
CA VAL A 626 29.94 23.09 -3.22
C VAL A 626 31.32 23.70 -3.48
N THR A 627 32.34 22.85 -3.64
CA THR A 627 33.68 23.25 -4.10
C THR A 627 33.78 23.25 -5.62
N ALA A 628 34.92 23.72 -6.17
CA ALA A 628 35.16 23.67 -7.62
C ALA A 628 35.26 22.23 -8.15
N GLU A 629 35.73 21.29 -7.33
CA GLU A 629 35.79 19.87 -7.66
C GLU A 629 34.37 19.27 -7.73
N ILE A 630 33.54 19.54 -6.72
CA ILE A 630 32.14 19.07 -6.71
C ILE A 630 31.34 19.72 -7.83
N ASP A 631 31.49 21.02 -8.07
CA ASP A 631 30.82 21.69 -9.19
C ASP A 631 31.14 20.99 -10.51
N ALA A 632 32.40 20.58 -10.73
CA ALA A 632 32.84 19.89 -11.93
C ALA A 632 32.27 18.47 -12.10
N GLU A 633 31.73 17.85 -11.06
CA GLU A 633 31.14 16.50 -11.13
C GLU A 633 29.72 16.50 -11.70
N PHE A 634 28.98 17.62 -11.63
CA PHE A 634 27.63 17.70 -12.22
C PHE A 634 27.59 18.70 -13.36
N ASP A 635 27.57 18.17 -14.58
CA ASP A 635 27.54 18.91 -15.84
C ASP A 635 26.15 18.96 -16.48
N ASP A 636 25.15 18.25 -15.94
CA ASP A 636 23.80 18.23 -16.49
C ASP A 636 23.12 19.61 -16.32
N PRO A 637 22.67 20.26 -17.42
CA PRO A 637 21.90 21.49 -17.33
C PRO A 637 20.59 21.37 -16.56
N ALA A 638 19.95 20.20 -16.53
CA ALA A 638 18.69 19.97 -15.79
C ALA A 638 18.90 20.04 -14.26
N ASP A 639 20.13 19.80 -13.80
CA ASP A 639 20.54 19.88 -12.40
C ASP A 639 21.05 21.27 -12.01
N ARG A 640 21.11 22.24 -12.93
CA ARG A 640 21.76 23.53 -12.72
C ARG A 640 20.83 24.70 -13.05
N PRO A 641 20.37 25.46 -12.05
CA PRO A 641 19.49 26.59 -12.29
C PRO A 641 20.23 27.74 -12.98
N THR A 642 19.50 28.54 -13.73
CA THR A 642 20.06 29.75 -14.37
C THR A 642 20.24 30.91 -13.39
N THR A 643 19.57 30.84 -12.23
CA THR A 643 19.64 31.83 -11.15
C THR A 643 20.06 31.17 -9.83
N ASN A 644 20.57 31.97 -8.89
CA ASN A 644 20.90 31.47 -7.57
C ASN A 644 19.62 31.32 -6.73
N LEU A 645 19.16 30.09 -6.56
CA LEU A 645 17.92 29.78 -5.85
C LEU A 645 18.05 30.02 -4.33
N ILE A 646 19.27 30.02 -3.78
CA ILE A 646 19.50 30.41 -2.37
C ILE A 646 19.20 31.90 -2.16
N ASP A 647 19.60 32.74 -3.11
CA ASP A 647 19.30 34.17 -3.05
C ASP A 647 17.82 34.44 -3.31
N LEU A 648 17.18 33.66 -4.18
CA LEU A 648 15.72 33.65 -4.33
C LEU A 648 15.04 33.30 -2.99
N ALA A 649 15.43 32.23 -2.31
CA ALA A 649 14.85 31.84 -1.02
C ALA A 649 14.98 32.98 0.02
N LYS A 650 16.15 33.61 0.12
CA LYS A 650 16.32 34.79 1.01
C LYS A 650 15.37 35.94 0.64
N SER A 651 15.16 36.19 -0.65
CA SER A 651 14.22 37.21 -1.11
C SER A 651 12.76 36.90 -0.76
N LEU A 652 12.43 35.61 -0.63
CA LEU A 652 11.12 35.10 -0.20
C LEU A 652 10.99 35.01 1.34
N GLY A 653 12.00 35.48 2.09
CA GLY A 653 11.96 35.57 3.55
C GLY A 653 12.58 34.39 4.30
N TYR A 654 13.16 33.41 3.61
CA TYR A 654 13.80 32.27 4.28
C TYR A 654 15.09 32.69 5.01
N THR A 655 15.22 32.26 6.26
CA THR A 655 16.53 32.17 6.92
C THR A 655 17.23 30.92 6.41
N VAL A 656 18.49 31.02 5.97
CA VAL A 656 19.24 29.88 5.41
C VAL A 656 20.30 29.39 6.39
N VAL A 657 20.35 28.08 6.63
CA VAL A 657 21.33 27.39 7.49
C VAL A 657 21.99 26.22 6.75
N TYR A 658 23.21 25.87 7.13
CA TYR A 658 24.05 24.89 6.40
C TYR A 658 24.57 23.72 7.25
N THR A 659 24.41 23.79 8.56
CA THR A 659 24.92 22.77 9.50
C THR A 659 23.91 22.57 10.63
N GLU A 660 24.00 21.42 11.30
CA GLU A 660 23.20 21.14 12.50
C GLU A 660 23.38 22.24 13.57
N GLU A 661 24.60 22.72 13.79
CA GLU A 661 24.89 23.79 14.77
C GLU A 661 24.13 25.09 14.42
N GLN A 662 24.12 25.47 13.14
CA GLN A 662 23.40 26.65 12.67
C GLN A 662 21.88 26.47 12.78
N LEU A 663 21.36 25.29 12.43
CA LEU A 663 19.95 24.94 12.60
C LEU A 663 19.53 25.13 14.06
N ASN A 664 20.26 24.48 14.97
CA ASN A 664 20.02 24.54 16.41
C ASN A 664 20.13 25.97 16.96
N ALA A 665 21.09 26.77 16.50
CA ALA A 665 21.23 28.16 16.94
C ALA A 665 20.03 29.03 16.54
N VAL A 666 19.46 28.80 15.35
CA VAL A 666 18.33 29.58 14.83
C VAL A 666 17.02 29.18 15.49
N VAL A 667 16.71 27.87 15.58
CA VAL A 667 15.42 27.40 16.12
C VAL A 667 15.31 27.56 17.64
N ASN A 668 16.43 27.58 18.36
CA ASN A 668 16.46 27.82 19.81
C ASN A 668 16.70 29.30 20.18
N SER A 669 16.72 30.20 19.19
CA SER A 669 16.85 31.64 19.45
C SER A 669 15.60 32.20 20.13
N GLY A 670 15.70 33.40 20.72
CA GLY A 670 14.55 34.07 21.33
C GLY A 670 13.46 34.51 20.34
N ASN A 671 13.72 34.42 19.03
CA ASN A 671 12.78 34.73 17.96
C ASN A 671 13.04 33.82 16.75
N PRO A 672 12.63 32.53 16.80
CA PRO A 672 12.83 31.60 15.70
C PRO A 672 12.11 32.10 14.44
N PRO A 673 12.71 31.91 13.25
CA PRO A 673 12.18 32.45 12.00
C PRO A 673 10.81 31.86 11.67
N GLU A 674 10.06 32.57 10.83
CA GLU A 674 8.81 32.09 10.23
C GLU A 674 9.10 31.14 9.06
N LYS A 675 10.11 31.48 8.24
CA LYS A 675 10.59 30.66 7.12
C LYS A 675 12.04 30.22 7.28
N LEU A 676 12.31 28.94 7.09
CA LEU A 676 13.63 28.32 7.27
C LEU A 676 13.98 27.40 6.09
N LEU A 677 15.17 27.59 5.52
CA LEU A 677 15.76 26.71 4.52
C LEU A 677 17.06 26.13 5.08
N GLY A 678 17.16 24.81 5.18
CA GLY A 678 18.37 24.08 5.57
C GLY A 678 18.98 23.35 4.38
N LEU A 679 20.26 23.58 4.12
CA LEU A 679 21.04 22.94 3.05
C LEU A 679 22.30 22.31 3.65
N PHE A 680 22.21 21.03 4.02
CA PHE A 680 23.18 20.38 4.91
C PHE A 680 24.29 19.60 4.20
N ALA A 681 24.21 19.47 2.88
CA ALA A 681 25.20 18.82 2.04
C ALA A 681 25.18 19.40 0.62
N ALA A 682 26.24 19.11 -0.16
CA ALA A 682 26.30 19.52 -1.56
C ALA A 682 25.29 18.74 -2.42
N ASN A 683 25.20 17.42 -2.23
CA ASN A 683 24.18 16.53 -2.80
C ASN A 683 23.32 15.96 -1.64
N HIS A 684 23.10 14.65 -1.52
CA HIS A 684 22.43 14.04 -0.37
C HIS A 684 23.24 14.19 0.93
N THR A 685 22.56 14.02 2.08
CA THR A 685 23.25 13.98 3.39
C THR A 685 23.90 12.62 3.69
N PHE A 686 23.71 11.65 2.80
CA PHE A 686 24.31 10.31 2.84
C PHE A 686 25.11 9.99 1.56
N ASP A 687 25.84 8.88 1.61
CA ASP A 687 26.65 8.34 0.50
C ASP A 687 26.28 6.88 0.29
N ASP A 688 25.38 6.65 -0.67
CA ASP A 688 24.66 5.39 -0.94
C ASP A 688 25.46 4.32 -1.68
N ARG A 689 26.72 4.61 -2.01
CA ARG A 689 27.59 3.65 -2.71
C ARG A 689 27.66 2.31 -1.95
N PRO A 690 27.86 1.17 -2.64
CA PRO A 690 28.02 -0.13 -1.99
C PRO A 690 29.14 -0.13 -0.94
N GLU A 691 29.05 -0.98 0.09
CA GLU A 691 30.01 -1.02 1.21
C GLU A 691 31.45 -1.20 0.75
N GLU A 692 31.67 -1.99 -0.31
CA GLU A 692 32.98 -2.19 -0.91
C GLU A 692 33.56 -0.90 -1.51
N ALA A 693 32.72 -0.07 -2.12
CA ALA A 693 33.14 1.21 -2.71
C ALA A 693 33.40 2.27 -1.63
N LEU A 694 32.69 2.20 -0.50
CA LEU A 694 32.96 2.98 0.70
C LEU A 694 34.18 2.47 1.49
N GLY A 695 34.66 1.27 1.16
CA GLY A 695 35.77 0.63 1.84
C GLY A 695 35.45 0.33 3.31
N LEU A 696 34.21 -0.08 3.64
CA LEU A 696 33.81 -0.43 5.01
C LEU A 696 34.63 -1.60 5.58
N ASN A 697 35.12 -2.47 4.70
CA ASN A 697 36.07 -3.55 5.03
C ASN A 697 37.55 -3.11 5.03
N SER A 698 37.84 -1.80 5.02
CA SER A 698 39.20 -1.24 4.99
C SER A 698 39.53 -0.46 6.27
N PRO A 699 40.82 -0.15 6.54
CA PRO A 699 41.20 0.65 7.71
C PRO A 699 40.72 2.10 7.71
N ASN A 700 40.30 2.65 6.55
CA ASN A 700 39.89 4.04 6.39
C ASN A 700 38.59 4.13 5.58
N PRO A 701 37.44 3.73 6.17
CA PRO A 701 36.16 3.76 5.48
C PRO A 701 35.67 5.20 5.24
N SER A 702 34.96 5.41 4.15
CA SER A 702 34.12 6.60 3.95
C SER A 702 32.92 6.56 4.91
N PRO A 703 32.49 7.70 5.46
CA PRO A 703 31.30 7.75 6.31
C PRO A 703 30.03 7.55 5.47
N LEU A 704 29.01 6.92 6.06
CA LEU A 704 27.69 6.75 5.43
C LEU A 704 26.91 8.05 5.34
N TYR A 705 27.11 8.97 6.30
CA TYR A 705 26.42 10.26 6.38
C TYR A 705 27.41 11.41 6.62
N VAL A 706 27.06 12.60 6.11
CA VAL A 706 27.82 13.84 6.31
C VAL A 706 27.78 14.22 7.80
N ALA A 707 28.94 14.24 8.46
CA ALA A 707 29.04 14.40 9.91
C ALA A 707 28.51 15.74 10.47
N THR A 708 28.38 16.78 9.64
CA THR A 708 27.85 18.09 10.04
C THR A 708 26.36 18.28 9.72
N ALA A 709 25.74 17.30 9.05
CA ALA A 709 24.33 17.32 8.72
C ALA A 709 23.50 16.74 9.89
N PRO A 710 22.37 17.37 10.23
CA PRO A 710 21.41 16.77 11.15
C PRO A 710 20.82 15.48 10.57
N THR A 711 20.40 14.57 11.43
CA THR A 711 19.49 13.46 11.09
C THR A 711 18.08 13.98 10.76
N VAL A 712 17.26 13.20 10.05
CA VAL A 712 15.85 13.57 9.82
C VAL A 712 15.06 13.74 11.12
N ALA A 713 15.42 13.03 12.20
CA ALA A 713 14.83 13.19 13.52
C ALA A 713 15.13 14.57 14.13
N GLU A 714 16.39 15.02 14.01
CA GLU A 714 16.81 16.35 14.48
C GLU A 714 16.21 17.47 13.60
N MET A 715 16.10 17.24 12.29
CA MET A 715 15.40 18.14 11.38
C MET A 715 13.91 18.27 11.76
N LEU A 716 13.24 17.16 12.07
CA LEU A 716 11.83 17.16 12.51
C LEU A 716 11.65 17.87 13.85
N ASP A 717 12.48 17.60 14.85
CA ASP A 717 12.43 18.32 16.14
C ASP A 717 12.63 19.84 15.95
N ALA A 718 13.56 20.24 15.08
CA ALA A 718 13.79 21.64 14.75
C ALA A 718 12.60 22.28 14.01
N ALA A 719 12.00 21.58 13.04
CA ALA A 719 10.84 22.05 12.31
C ALA A 719 9.61 22.20 13.22
N LEU A 720 9.35 21.23 14.12
CA LEU A 720 8.24 21.27 15.07
C LEU A 720 8.31 22.50 15.97
N LYS A 721 9.50 22.96 16.37
CA LYS A 721 9.66 24.22 17.14
C LYS A 721 9.16 25.45 16.38
N ILE A 722 9.13 25.40 15.05
CA ILE A 722 8.64 26.46 14.18
C ILE A 722 7.15 26.29 13.90
N ILE A 723 6.73 25.17 13.32
CA ILE A 723 5.38 25.01 12.73
C ILE A 723 4.28 24.83 13.78
N ARG A 724 4.58 24.28 14.97
CA ARG A 724 3.59 24.10 16.05
C ARG A 724 3.01 25.40 16.62
N ARG A 725 3.57 26.54 16.24
CA ARG A 725 3.14 27.87 16.68
C ARG A 725 1.84 28.31 15.98
N ASP A 726 1.50 27.63 14.88
CA ASP A 726 0.29 27.90 14.12
C ASP A 726 -0.96 27.37 14.84
N PRO A 727 -1.94 28.23 15.16
CA PRO A 727 -3.17 27.80 15.85
C PRO A 727 -4.10 26.95 14.98
N ASP A 728 -3.97 27.02 13.65
CA ASP A 728 -4.83 26.29 12.70
C ASP A 728 -4.28 24.89 12.38
N GLY A 729 -3.12 24.55 12.94
CA GLY A 729 -2.44 23.26 12.83
C GLY A 729 -1.34 23.25 11.77
N PHE A 730 -0.73 22.08 11.54
CA PHE A 730 0.34 21.95 10.56
C PHE A 730 0.31 20.62 9.79
N PHE A 731 0.99 20.61 8.65
CA PHE A 731 1.29 19.43 7.86
C PHE A 731 2.80 19.30 7.62
N ALA A 732 3.40 18.19 8.07
CA ALA A 732 4.82 17.90 7.89
C ALA A 732 5.01 16.61 7.08
N VAL A 733 5.84 16.66 6.05
CA VAL A 733 6.31 15.51 5.27
C VAL A 733 7.79 15.31 5.55
N VAL A 734 8.16 14.10 5.94
CA VAL A 734 9.53 13.72 6.31
C VAL A 734 9.93 12.51 5.50
N GLU A 735 11.05 12.57 4.79
CA GLU A 735 11.54 11.48 3.94
C GLU A 735 12.95 11.07 4.41
N GLU A 736 13.14 9.78 4.72
CA GLU A 736 14.50 9.24 4.89
C GLU A 736 14.89 8.50 3.61
N GLU A 737 15.28 9.26 2.60
CA GLU A 737 15.60 8.77 1.26
C GLU A 737 16.71 7.70 1.27
N GLY A 738 17.66 7.82 2.20
CA GLY A 738 18.75 6.86 2.33
C GLY A 738 18.29 5.40 2.52
N THR A 739 17.11 5.13 3.11
CA THR A 739 16.63 3.75 3.22
C THR A 739 16.40 3.07 1.88
N ASP A 740 16.00 3.83 0.86
CA ASP A 740 15.82 3.34 -0.51
C ASP A 740 17.16 3.21 -1.23
N ASN A 741 17.94 4.29 -1.34
CA ASN A 741 19.14 4.26 -2.20
C ASN A 741 20.21 3.29 -1.67
N PHE A 742 20.36 3.17 -0.34
CA PHE A 742 21.24 2.14 0.22
C PHE A 742 20.73 0.75 -0.14
N GLY A 743 19.42 0.48 -0.01
CA GLY A 743 18.83 -0.81 -0.36
C GLY A 743 18.98 -1.14 -1.84
N ASN A 744 18.79 -0.16 -2.73
CA ASN A 744 18.95 -0.32 -4.17
C ASN A 744 20.42 -0.55 -4.60
N ASN A 745 21.37 -0.17 -3.75
CA ASN A 745 22.78 -0.53 -3.88
C ASN A 745 23.18 -1.78 -3.08
N ASN A 746 22.23 -2.48 -2.46
CA ASN A 746 22.45 -3.58 -1.51
C ASN A 746 23.47 -3.23 -0.42
N ASN A 747 23.43 -2.00 0.06
CA ASN A 747 24.25 -1.54 1.18
C ASN A 747 23.50 -1.76 2.50
N ALA A 748 23.67 -2.94 3.09
CA ALA A 748 23.00 -3.34 4.33
C ALA A 748 23.37 -2.45 5.51
N ALA A 749 24.64 -2.02 5.62
CA ALA A 749 25.08 -1.15 6.71
C ALA A 749 24.42 0.23 6.65
N GLY A 750 24.34 0.81 5.45
CA GLY A 750 23.68 2.08 5.17
C GLY A 750 22.17 1.99 5.35
N ALA A 751 21.54 0.97 4.78
CA ALA A 751 20.10 0.72 4.91
C ALA A 751 19.66 0.66 6.38
N ILE A 752 20.37 -0.10 7.22
CA ILE A 752 20.06 -0.23 8.65
C ILE A 752 20.26 1.11 9.39
N GLU A 753 21.28 1.89 9.04
CA GLU A 753 21.47 3.23 9.62
C GLU A 753 20.38 4.22 9.18
N GLY A 754 19.91 4.15 7.93
CA GLY A 754 18.75 4.91 7.45
C GLY A 754 17.50 4.56 8.26
N VAL A 755 17.21 3.27 8.44
CA VAL A 755 16.05 2.83 9.25
C VAL A 755 16.18 3.32 10.69
N ARG A 756 17.40 3.36 11.26
CA ARG A 756 17.64 3.91 12.61
C ARG A 756 17.27 5.38 12.70
N ARG A 757 17.57 6.16 11.66
CA ARG A 757 17.23 7.59 11.58
C ARG A 757 15.74 7.82 11.39
N ALA A 758 15.08 7.02 10.53
CA ALA A 758 13.63 7.03 10.38
C ALA A 758 12.91 6.65 11.69
N ASP A 759 13.36 5.59 12.39
CA ASP A 759 12.79 5.18 13.68
C ASP A 759 12.94 6.27 14.76
N ALA A 760 14.07 6.99 14.76
CA ALA A 760 14.26 8.14 15.64
C ALA A 760 13.28 9.29 15.33
N ALA A 761 13.00 9.56 14.05
CA ALA A 761 12.02 10.57 13.64
C ALA A 761 10.58 10.17 14.04
N ILE A 762 10.23 8.89 13.92
CA ILE A 762 8.97 8.34 14.44
C ILE A 762 8.87 8.57 15.95
N GLY A 763 9.96 8.35 16.69
CA GLY A 763 10.03 8.65 18.12
C GLY A 763 9.74 10.11 18.45
N VAL A 764 10.35 11.05 17.72
CA VAL A 764 10.09 12.49 17.86
C VAL A 764 8.61 12.82 17.62
N ALA A 765 8.02 12.25 16.56
CA ALA A 765 6.61 12.47 16.23
C ALA A 765 5.65 11.90 17.29
N MET A 766 5.91 10.68 17.79
CA MET A 766 5.11 10.07 18.85
C MET A 766 5.23 10.84 20.17
N ASP A 767 6.41 11.35 20.50
CA ASP A 767 6.62 12.17 21.69
C ASP A 767 5.90 13.53 21.57
N TYR A 768 5.79 14.08 20.37
CA TYR A 768 4.95 15.26 20.10
C TYR A 768 3.47 14.98 20.40
N VAL A 769 2.92 13.86 19.90
CA VAL A 769 1.53 13.43 20.20
C VAL A 769 1.31 13.28 21.71
N ARG A 770 2.25 12.64 22.41
CA ARG A 770 2.12 12.33 23.84
C ARG A 770 2.26 13.55 24.74
N SER A 771 3.13 14.50 24.38
CA SER A 771 3.55 15.57 25.29
C SER A 771 3.09 16.97 24.88
N GLN A 772 2.76 17.20 23.61
CA GLN A 772 2.43 18.52 23.08
C GLN A 772 0.99 18.60 22.58
N ASP A 773 0.58 17.75 21.64
CA ASP A 773 -0.75 17.82 21.03
C ASP A 773 -1.32 16.44 20.64
N PRO A 774 -2.33 15.92 21.37
CA PRO A 774 -2.94 14.63 21.07
C PRO A 774 -3.79 14.64 19.79
N ASN A 775 -4.07 15.81 19.19
CA ASN A 775 -4.79 15.94 17.92
C ASN A 775 -3.82 15.86 16.74
N THR A 776 -2.91 14.88 16.74
CA THR A 776 -1.90 14.73 15.70
C THR A 776 -1.91 13.29 15.20
N LEU A 777 -1.98 13.11 13.89
CA LEU A 777 -1.74 11.83 13.22
C LEU A 777 -0.24 11.72 12.90
N VAL A 778 0.34 10.58 13.25
CA VAL A 778 1.65 10.14 12.74
C VAL A 778 1.40 8.93 11.85
N LEU A 779 1.86 9.00 10.60
CA LEU A 779 1.63 7.98 9.59
C LEU A 779 2.96 7.64 8.89
N THR A 780 3.24 6.34 8.72
CA THR A 780 4.37 5.87 7.92
C THR A 780 3.89 5.09 6.71
N ALA A 781 4.44 5.39 5.54
CA ALA A 781 4.28 4.59 4.33
C ALA A 781 5.60 4.57 3.53
N ALA A 782 5.88 3.46 2.87
CA ALA A 782 6.89 3.36 1.81
C ALA A 782 6.13 2.98 0.54
N ASP A 783 6.50 3.50 -0.62
CA ASP A 783 5.84 3.16 -1.88
C ASP A 783 6.43 1.89 -2.52
N SER A 784 7.65 1.52 -2.13
CA SER A 784 8.32 0.28 -2.56
C SER A 784 9.15 -0.37 -1.44
N GLU A 785 9.66 -1.58 -1.69
CA GLU A 785 10.73 -2.24 -0.92
C GLU A 785 12.01 -2.32 -1.75
N ALA A 786 13.07 -1.64 -1.32
CA ALA A 786 14.36 -1.62 -2.00
C ALA A 786 15.09 -2.96 -1.81
N GLY A 787 15.62 -3.55 -2.87
CA GLY A 787 16.53 -4.71 -2.85
C GLY A 787 15.95 -6.05 -2.31
N GLY A 788 14.80 -6.06 -1.64
CA GLY A 788 14.19 -7.25 -1.04
C GLY A 788 15.02 -7.83 0.10
N LEU A 789 15.38 -6.99 1.08
CA LEU A 789 16.20 -7.35 2.24
C LEU A 789 15.53 -8.44 3.08
N GLN A 790 16.27 -9.50 3.40
CA GLN A 790 15.83 -10.54 4.33
C GLN A 790 16.86 -10.83 5.43
N VAL A 791 16.36 -11.06 6.65
CA VAL A 791 17.18 -11.39 7.83
C VAL A 791 17.30 -12.90 7.97
N THR A 792 18.53 -13.40 8.08
CA THR A 792 18.81 -14.84 8.17
C THR A 792 19.84 -15.18 9.25
N GLN A 793 19.61 -16.31 9.92
CA GLN A 793 20.52 -16.92 10.88
C GLN A 793 20.80 -18.38 10.49
N PHE A 794 22.09 -18.77 10.48
CA PHE A 794 22.51 -20.09 10.01
C PHE A 794 22.53 -21.12 11.15
N LYS A 795 21.52 -21.98 11.23
CA LYS A 795 21.58 -23.26 11.95
C LYS A 795 20.40 -24.16 11.55
N PRO A 796 20.56 -25.47 11.27
CA PRO A 796 21.78 -26.24 11.03
C PRO A 796 21.95 -26.67 9.56
N PHE A 797 22.43 -25.79 8.68
CA PHE A 797 22.78 -26.18 7.30
C PHE A 797 24.12 -25.59 6.84
N THR A 798 24.79 -26.35 5.95
CA THR A 798 26.23 -26.44 5.63
C THR A 798 27.07 -25.15 5.59
N ARG A 799 28.31 -25.23 6.14
CA ARG A 799 29.38 -24.23 5.89
C ARG A 799 29.97 -24.37 4.47
N PRO A 800 30.66 -23.34 3.96
CA PRO A 800 31.22 -23.25 2.59
C PRO A 800 32.11 -24.42 2.10
N SER A 801 32.53 -25.33 2.97
CA SER A 801 33.36 -26.50 2.65
C SER A 801 32.57 -27.79 2.38
N GLY A 802 31.22 -27.77 2.43
CA GLY A 802 30.39 -28.94 2.19
C GLY A 802 30.39 -29.97 3.33
N ASN A 803 30.96 -29.65 4.49
CA ASN A 803 30.87 -30.48 5.69
C ASN A 803 29.75 -29.97 6.61
N ALA A 804 28.89 -30.89 7.05
CA ALA A 804 28.04 -30.67 8.21
C ALA A 804 28.94 -30.41 9.43
N ILE A 805 28.78 -29.26 10.07
CA ILE A 805 29.47 -28.92 11.31
C ILE A 805 28.49 -28.97 12.48
N THR A 806 28.97 -29.43 13.63
CA THR A 806 28.14 -29.70 14.82
C THR A 806 27.74 -28.44 15.60
N THR A 807 28.28 -27.27 15.26
CA THR A 807 27.95 -25.96 15.86
C THR A 807 27.94 -24.87 14.78
N PRO A 808 26.82 -24.72 14.03
CA PRO A 808 26.74 -23.90 12.81
C PRO A 808 26.62 -22.37 13.00
N GLU A 809 26.93 -21.82 14.17
CA GLU A 809 26.81 -20.37 14.39
C GLU A 809 27.79 -19.58 13.50
N LEU A 810 27.35 -18.44 12.98
CA LEU A 810 28.26 -17.45 12.39
C LEU A 810 29.23 -17.02 13.47
N GLN A 811 30.54 -17.20 13.23
CA GLN A 811 31.54 -16.67 14.16
C GLN A 811 31.49 -15.14 14.12
N ASP A 812 32.06 -14.50 15.15
CA ASP A 812 32.21 -13.04 15.19
C ASP A 812 32.98 -12.48 13.97
N THR A 813 33.76 -13.33 13.30
CA THR A 813 34.51 -13.04 12.08
C THR A 813 34.64 -14.31 11.23
N GLU A 814 34.52 -14.22 9.92
CA GLU A 814 34.81 -15.31 8.97
C GLU A 814 35.79 -14.83 7.89
N ALA A 815 36.77 -15.65 7.52
CA ALA A 815 37.78 -15.27 6.53
C ALA A 815 37.22 -15.16 5.09
N THR A 816 36.05 -15.74 4.85
CA THR A 816 35.33 -15.72 3.57
C THR A 816 33.85 -15.50 3.80
N VAL A 817 33.19 -14.86 2.86
CA VAL A 817 31.77 -14.50 2.93
C VAL A 817 30.89 -15.75 2.84
N PRO A 818 29.90 -15.92 3.74
CA PRO A 818 28.90 -16.99 3.62
C PRO A 818 27.96 -16.76 2.41
N PHE A 819 27.26 -17.82 1.98
CA PHE A 819 26.29 -17.74 0.90
C PHE A 819 25.14 -18.72 1.10
N ILE A 820 24.00 -18.45 0.47
CA ILE A 820 22.85 -19.34 0.35
C ILE A 820 22.68 -19.76 -1.11
N ASN A 821 22.20 -20.98 -1.37
CA ASN A 821 21.86 -21.40 -2.72
C ASN A 821 20.52 -20.81 -3.15
N VAL A 822 20.44 -20.37 -4.40
CA VAL A 822 19.21 -19.84 -5.00
C VAL A 822 18.85 -20.67 -6.21
N ASN A 823 17.57 -21.01 -6.35
CA ASN A 823 17.04 -21.79 -7.46
C ASN A 823 17.86 -23.07 -7.75
N PRO A 824 18.09 -23.93 -6.74
CA PRO A 824 18.90 -25.13 -6.93
C PRO A 824 18.14 -26.15 -7.79
N THR A 825 18.64 -26.35 -9.00
CA THR A 825 18.19 -27.42 -9.89
C THR A 825 19.21 -28.55 -9.90
N THR A 826 18.94 -29.61 -10.65
CA THR A 826 19.96 -30.69 -10.86
C THR A 826 21.25 -30.21 -11.52
N THR A 827 21.26 -29.00 -12.10
CA THR A 827 22.41 -28.43 -12.84
C THR A 827 22.84 -27.05 -12.34
N ASN A 828 22.02 -26.35 -11.56
CA ASN A 828 22.29 -25.00 -11.09
C ASN A 828 23.05 -25.00 -9.73
N THR A 829 23.98 -24.07 -9.57
CA THR A 829 24.76 -23.87 -8.34
C THR A 829 24.90 -22.38 -7.98
N VAL A 830 23.95 -21.54 -8.41
CA VAL A 830 23.94 -20.10 -8.10
C VAL A 830 23.96 -19.87 -6.59
N ARG A 831 24.76 -18.88 -6.18
CA ARG A 831 25.01 -18.52 -4.78
C ARG A 831 24.67 -17.06 -4.57
N ASN A 832 23.82 -16.80 -3.59
CA ASN A 832 23.56 -15.47 -3.07
C ASN A 832 24.44 -15.24 -1.85
N PHE A 833 25.38 -14.31 -1.97
CA PHE A 833 26.29 -13.96 -0.88
C PHE A 833 25.58 -13.06 0.12
N LEU A 834 26.06 -13.09 1.36
CA LEU A 834 25.39 -12.37 2.44
C LEU A 834 26.17 -11.14 2.84
N ASP A 835 25.43 -10.12 3.25
CA ASP A 835 25.96 -8.95 3.89
C ASP A 835 26.07 -9.08 5.39
N GLY A 836 27.17 -8.51 5.87
CA GLY A 836 27.41 -8.27 7.28
C GLY A 836 27.73 -6.79 7.50
N ILE A 837 28.28 -6.43 8.65
CA ILE A 837 28.54 -5.03 9.02
C ILE A 837 29.50 -4.27 8.08
N ASN A 838 30.27 -5.01 7.27
CA ASN A 838 31.29 -4.46 6.38
C ASN A 838 31.01 -4.81 4.89
N GLY A 839 29.78 -5.24 4.55
CA GLY A 839 29.38 -5.66 3.22
C GLY A 839 29.55 -7.16 2.91
N SER A 840 29.66 -7.48 1.63
CA SER A 840 29.56 -8.83 1.04
C SER A 840 30.92 -9.37 0.61
N THR A 841 31.99 -8.91 1.26
CA THR A 841 33.38 -9.27 0.98
C THR A 841 34.15 -9.63 2.25
N GLY A 842 35.19 -10.46 2.11
CA GLY A 842 35.99 -10.94 3.24
C GLY A 842 37.30 -11.58 2.80
N SER A 843 38.32 -11.44 3.62
CA SER A 843 39.65 -12.04 3.46
C SER A 843 40.29 -12.38 4.81
N SER A 844 41.47 -13.01 4.82
CA SER A 844 42.20 -13.23 6.08
C SER A 844 42.65 -11.93 6.76
N ASP A 845 42.89 -10.87 5.98
CA ASP A 845 43.43 -9.59 6.49
C ASP A 845 42.30 -8.61 6.86
N ALA A 846 41.12 -8.78 6.25
CA ALA A 846 39.89 -8.06 6.53
C ALA A 846 38.72 -9.07 6.50
N PRO A 847 38.47 -9.78 7.61
CA PRO A 847 37.45 -10.82 7.65
C PRO A 847 36.05 -10.22 7.54
N TRP A 848 35.16 -10.98 6.92
CA TRP A 848 33.73 -10.71 6.91
C TRP A 848 33.18 -10.82 8.34
N ARG A 849 32.18 -10.01 8.70
CA ARG A 849 31.65 -9.92 10.06
C ARG A 849 30.12 -9.85 10.03
N PRO A 850 29.40 -10.73 10.74
CA PRO A 850 27.95 -10.66 10.80
C PRO A 850 27.48 -9.46 11.63
N PHE A 851 26.18 -9.17 11.56
CA PHE A 851 25.54 -8.21 12.46
C PHE A 851 25.37 -8.84 13.85
N PRO A 852 25.80 -8.16 14.93
CA PRO A 852 25.54 -8.63 16.28
C PRO A 852 24.07 -8.42 16.63
N SER A 853 23.42 -9.45 17.18
CA SER A 853 22.11 -9.31 17.81
C SER A 853 22.27 -8.96 19.28
N ALA A 854 21.50 -8.01 19.78
CA ALA A 854 21.37 -7.76 21.20
C ALA A 854 20.55 -8.88 21.88
N ASP A 855 20.81 -9.11 23.17
CA ASP A 855 20.15 -10.17 23.94
C ASP A 855 18.63 -9.96 23.99
N GLY A 856 17.89 -11.05 23.78
CA GLY A 856 16.46 -11.11 24.08
C GLY A 856 16.20 -11.43 25.56
N LEU A 857 14.92 -11.61 25.91
CA LEU A 857 14.49 -12.05 27.24
C LEU A 857 15.02 -13.46 27.57
N ASP A 858 15.23 -14.30 26.56
CA ASP A 858 15.77 -15.65 26.69
C ASP A 858 17.32 -15.71 26.57
N GLY A 859 17.97 -14.55 26.42
CA GLY A 859 19.41 -14.40 26.32
C GLY A 859 19.88 -14.16 24.88
N ASN A 860 21.17 -14.44 24.63
CA ASN A 860 21.80 -14.23 23.34
C ASN A 860 21.33 -15.27 22.31
N LEU A 861 20.70 -14.80 21.23
CA LEU A 861 20.24 -15.66 20.13
C LEU A 861 21.26 -15.86 19.02
N GLY A 862 22.38 -15.14 19.03
CA GLY A 862 23.45 -15.24 18.05
C GLY A 862 23.44 -14.14 16.99
N ASN A 863 24.52 -14.08 16.21
CA ASN A 863 24.69 -13.09 15.14
C ASN A 863 23.90 -13.48 13.88
N PHE A 864 23.56 -12.50 13.06
CA PHE A 864 22.79 -12.68 11.82
C PHE A 864 23.45 -12.02 10.61
N ALA A 865 22.92 -12.30 9.43
CA ALA A 865 23.34 -11.69 8.18
C ALA A 865 22.11 -11.22 7.38
N VAL A 866 22.37 -10.41 6.35
CA VAL A 866 21.37 -9.95 5.39
C VAL A 866 21.56 -10.67 4.06
N GLY A 867 20.46 -11.11 3.45
CA GLY A 867 20.41 -11.55 2.07
C GLY A 867 19.49 -10.65 1.24
N TRP A 868 19.82 -10.49 -0.04
CA TRP A 868 19.09 -9.62 -0.96
C TRP A 868 18.46 -10.42 -2.08
N VAL A 869 17.25 -10.05 -2.54
CA VAL A 869 16.69 -10.63 -3.76
C VAL A 869 17.35 -10.04 -5.00
N GLY A 870 17.53 -8.72 -5.01
CA GLY A 870 17.98 -7.94 -6.15
C GLY A 870 18.56 -6.59 -5.75
N THR A 871 18.74 -5.70 -6.71
CA THR A 871 19.13 -4.28 -6.56
C THR A 871 18.01 -3.27 -6.85
N PRO A 872 16.87 -3.64 -7.45
CA PRO A 872 15.76 -2.68 -7.62
C PRO A 872 14.61 -2.96 -6.65
N ASP A 873 13.59 -2.11 -6.74
CA ASP A 873 12.38 -2.13 -5.91
C ASP A 873 11.44 -3.31 -6.14
N PHE A 874 10.67 -3.64 -5.10
CA PHE A 874 9.66 -4.70 -5.04
C PHE A 874 8.34 -4.19 -4.39
N PRO A 875 7.15 -4.65 -4.79
CA PRO A 875 5.86 -4.17 -4.25
C PRO A 875 5.28 -5.01 -3.10
N GLY A 876 5.91 -6.12 -2.73
CA GLY A 876 5.23 -7.22 -2.04
C GLY A 876 5.15 -7.09 -0.52
N SER A 877 6.14 -6.51 0.14
CA SER A 877 6.33 -6.71 1.60
C SER A 877 6.03 -5.49 2.48
N ILE A 878 5.36 -4.49 1.94
CA ILE A 878 5.31 -3.18 2.58
C ILE A 878 4.19 -3.12 3.62
N VAL A 879 4.49 -2.52 4.78
CA VAL A 879 3.52 -2.31 5.87
C VAL A 879 3.52 -0.85 6.29
N SER A 880 2.37 -0.20 6.17
CA SER A 880 2.13 1.14 6.71
C SER A 880 1.68 1.06 8.17
N LYS A 881 1.96 2.10 8.96
CA LYS A 881 1.55 2.19 10.37
C LYS A 881 1.10 3.58 10.76
N ALA A 882 0.16 3.64 11.70
CA ALA A 882 -0.40 4.90 12.21
C ALA A 882 -0.38 4.97 13.75
N PHE A 883 -0.30 6.19 14.28
CA PHE A 883 -0.39 6.49 15.71
C PHE A 883 -1.02 7.87 15.94
N GLY A 884 -1.88 7.99 16.95
CA GLY A 884 -2.53 9.25 17.30
C GLY A 884 -3.93 9.40 16.70
N LEU A 885 -4.32 10.63 16.37
CA LEU A 885 -5.65 10.96 15.84
C LEU A 885 -5.95 10.19 14.54
N ASN A 886 -7.13 9.56 14.45
CA ASN A 886 -7.62 8.75 13.33
C ASN A 886 -6.77 7.50 13.00
N ALA A 887 -5.78 7.12 13.81
CA ALA A 887 -4.94 5.95 13.51
C ALA A 887 -5.76 4.64 13.41
N GLU A 888 -6.89 4.56 14.10
CA GLU A 888 -7.85 3.46 14.05
C GLU A 888 -8.53 3.26 12.69
N ASP A 889 -8.54 4.29 11.85
CA ASP A 889 -9.13 4.29 10.51
C ASP A 889 -8.17 3.69 9.46
N LEU A 890 -6.90 3.40 9.81
CA LEU A 890 -5.95 2.72 8.91
C LEU A 890 -6.42 1.27 8.64
N PRO A 891 -6.71 0.88 7.39
CA PRO A 891 -7.13 -0.47 7.04
C PRO A 891 -6.03 -1.52 7.24
N SER A 892 -6.40 -2.78 7.47
CA SER A 892 -5.47 -3.90 7.62
C SER A 892 -4.75 -4.31 6.32
N THR A 893 -5.37 -4.03 5.16
CA THR A 893 -4.79 -3.94 3.82
C THR A 893 -5.28 -2.64 3.20
N LEU A 894 -4.37 -1.81 2.70
CA LEU A 894 -4.70 -0.49 2.17
C LEU A 894 -4.17 -0.31 0.75
N ASP A 895 -4.97 0.34 -0.08
CA ASP A 895 -4.49 0.91 -1.33
C ASP A 895 -3.63 2.15 -1.04
N ASN A 896 -2.64 2.44 -1.89
CA ASN A 896 -1.79 3.62 -1.70
C ASN A 896 -2.55 4.96 -1.66
N THR A 897 -3.75 5.04 -2.26
CA THR A 897 -4.61 6.22 -2.20
C THR A 897 -5.23 6.48 -0.81
N GLU A 898 -5.32 5.46 0.06
CA GLU A 898 -5.89 5.58 1.42
C GLU A 898 -5.01 6.43 2.35
N ILE A 899 -3.69 6.52 2.07
CA ILE A 899 -2.76 7.39 2.79
C ILE A 899 -3.22 8.85 2.71
N TYR A 900 -3.58 9.32 1.50
CA TYR A 900 -4.14 10.66 1.31
C TYR A 900 -5.45 10.84 2.07
N ARG A 901 -6.38 9.87 1.98
CA ARG A 901 -7.70 9.95 2.63
C ARG A 901 -7.57 10.17 4.13
N LEU A 902 -6.68 9.42 4.78
CA LEU A 902 -6.43 9.51 6.21
C LEU A 902 -5.79 10.86 6.61
N MET A 903 -4.81 11.34 5.85
CA MET A 903 -4.21 12.66 6.08
C MET A 903 -5.23 13.78 5.88
N TYR A 904 -6.04 13.72 4.82
CA TYR A 904 -7.03 14.74 4.48
C TYR A 904 -8.15 14.82 5.51
N GLN A 905 -8.67 13.67 5.96
CA GLN A 905 -9.63 13.59 7.07
C GLN A 905 -9.06 14.27 8.32
N THR A 906 -7.78 14.04 8.63
CA THR A 906 -7.16 14.60 9.83
C THR A 906 -6.97 16.12 9.73
N LEU A 907 -6.56 16.63 8.58
CA LEU A 907 -6.31 18.07 8.40
C LEU A 907 -7.61 18.88 8.28
N PHE A 908 -8.62 18.33 7.59
CA PHE A 908 -9.79 19.08 7.14
C PHE A 908 -11.14 18.54 7.65
N GLY A 909 -11.17 17.36 8.27
CA GLY A 909 -12.41 16.75 8.78
C GLY A 909 -13.32 16.21 7.69
N VAL A 910 -12.83 16.11 6.46
CA VAL A 910 -13.58 15.60 5.30
C VAL A 910 -13.31 14.12 5.14
N ARG A 911 -14.36 13.32 5.19
CA ARG A 911 -14.33 11.89 4.85
C ARG A 911 -14.78 11.72 3.41
N PHE A 912 -13.98 11.01 2.63
CA PHE A 912 -14.39 10.62 1.28
C PHE A 912 -15.27 9.38 1.35
N SER A 913 -16.35 9.36 0.57
CA SER A 913 -17.18 8.16 0.44
C SER A 913 -16.36 7.01 -0.17
N ALA A 914 -16.75 5.77 0.17
CA ALA A 914 -16.13 4.57 -0.38
C ALA A 914 -16.27 4.58 -1.92
N VAL A 915 -15.21 4.11 -2.61
CA VAL A 915 -15.18 3.97 -4.07
C VAL A 915 -16.38 3.14 -4.52
N ALA A 916 -17.29 3.74 -5.27
CA ALA A 916 -18.45 3.03 -5.80
C ALA A 916 -18.07 2.35 -7.12
N ASN A 917 -17.64 1.09 -7.06
CA ASN A 917 -17.35 0.29 -8.26
C ASN A 917 -18.67 -0.10 -8.95
N HIS A 918 -19.14 0.76 -9.86
CA HIS A 918 -20.33 0.54 -10.65
C HIS A 918 -19.96 0.09 -12.07
N GLU A 919 -19.47 -1.14 -12.26
CA GLU A 919 -19.40 -1.71 -13.62
C GLU A 919 -20.82 -1.86 -14.18
N GLY A 920 -21.30 -0.83 -14.88
CA GLY A 920 -22.60 -0.73 -15.55
C GLY A 920 -23.79 -1.26 -14.76
N GLY A 921 -24.84 -1.62 -15.50
CA GLY A 921 -26.04 -2.25 -14.98
C GLY A 921 -27.06 -1.32 -14.32
N ASN A 922 -27.09 -0.03 -14.68
CA ASN A 922 -28.08 0.94 -14.18
C ASN A 922 -28.02 1.08 -12.65
N LYS A 923 -26.83 1.37 -12.14
CA LYS A 923 -26.60 1.62 -10.73
C LYS A 923 -26.73 3.12 -10.46
N THR A 924 -27.12 3.46 -9.24
CA THR A 924 -27.20 4.86 -8.80
C THR A 924 -26.26 5.09 -7.63
N ALA A 925 -25.30 5.99 -7.80
CA ALA A 925 -24.53 6.56 -6.71
C ALA A 925 -25.22 7.82 -6.18
N THR A 926 -25.23 8.05 -4.88
CA THR A 926 -25.84 9.25 -4.28
C THR A 926 -24.77 10.07 -3.56
N VAL A 927 -24.74 11.37 -3.83
CA VAL A 927 -23.88 12.36 -3.18
C VAL A 927 -24.77 13.34 -2.43
N GLN A 928 -24.66 13.36 -1.11
CA GLN A 928 -25.33 14.35 -0.28
C GLN A 928 -24.44 15.58 -0.13
N GLN A 929 -25.07 16.76 -0.13
CA GLN A 929 -24.37 18.01 0.15
C GLN A 929 -23.64 17.93 1.50
N GLY A 930 -22.33 18.17 1.46
CA GLY A 930 -21.46 18.13 2.65
C GLY A 930 -20.99 16.75 3.08
N GLU A 931 -21.32 15.67 2.37
CA GLU A 931 -20.78 14.32 2.64
C GLU A 931 -19.47 14.02 1.90
N GLY A 932 -18.85 15.02 1.27
CA GLY A 932 -17.59 14.87 0.54
C GLY A 932 -17.77 14.67 -0.96
N ILE A 933 -16.67 14.33 -1.63
CA ILE A 933 -16.63 14.08 -3.07
C ILE A 933 -16.68 12.57 -3.32
N LEU A 934 -17.55 12.15 -4.22
CA LEU A 934 -17.61 10.78 -4.70
C LEU A 934 -16.50 10.55 -5.74
N ALA A 935 -15.43 9.86 -5.35
CA ALA A 935 -14.26 9.68 -6.20
C ALA A 935 -14.18 8.28 -6.82
N SER A 936 -13.69 8.23 -8.06
CA SER A 936 -13.31 7.01 -8.80
C SER A 936 -14.47 6.04 -9.04
N VAL A 937 -15.52 6.54 -9.69
CA VAL A 937 -16.65 5.69 -10.11
C VAL A 937 -16.35 5.13 -11.49
N ASN A 938 -16.22 3.81 -11.63
CA ASN A 938 -16.48 3.17 -12.94
C ASN A 938 -17.92 3.53 -13.29
N PHE A 939 -18.11 4.38 -14.30
CA PHE A 939 -19.38 5.01 -14.59
C PHE A 939 -19.67 4.89 -16.08
N THR A 940 -20.76 4.22 -16.42
CA THR A 940 -21.15 4.10 -17.83
C THR A 940 -22.10 5.23 -18.20
N GLY A 941 -21.75 5.95 -19.27
CA GLY A 941 -22.55 7.06 -19.77
C GLY A 941 -23.62 6.60 -20.76
N ILE A 942 -24.45 7.54 -21.18
CA ILE A 942 -25.37 7.34 -22.32
C ILE A 942 -24.61 7.33 -23.66
N GLY A 943 -23.37 7.83 -23.67
CA GLY A 943 -22.54 7.92 -24.86
C GLY A 943 -22.88 9.14 -25.72
N PRO A 944 -22.10 9.42 -26.79
CA PRO A 944 -22.15 10.67 -27.54
C PRO A 944 -23.40 10.83 -28.43
N THR A 945 -24.39 9.96 -28.29
CA THR A 945 -25.56 9.92 -29.17
C THR A 945 -26.82 10.29 -28.40
N THR A 946 -27.64 11.18 -28.98
CA THR A 946 -28.94 11.57 -28.42
C THR A 946 -30.02 10.47 -28.54
N THR A 947 -29.67 9.28 -29.02
CA THR A 947 -30.58 8.12 -29.19
C THR A 947 -29.84 6.81 -28.87
N PRO A 948 -29.45 6.58 -27.61
CA PRO A 948 -28.77 5.34 -27.23
C PRO A 948 -29.70 4.13 -27.43
N SER A 949 -29.11 2.96 -27.65
CA SER A 949 -29.87 1.71 -27.69
C SER A 949 -30.36 1.30 -26.29
N GLU A 950 -31.40 0.46 -26.21
CA GLU A 950 -31.83 -0.16 -24.94
C GLU A 950 -30.73 -0.96 -24.23
N ALA A 951 -29.67 -1.36 -24.95
CA ALA A 951 -28.50 -1.99 -24.33
C ALA A 951 -27.66 -0.95 -23.59
N ILE A 952 -27.36 0.19 -24.20
CA ILE A 952 -26.60 1.28 -23.58
C ILE A 952 -27.32 1.79 -22.34
N VAL A 953 -28.63 2.03 -22.42
CA VAL A 953 -29.44 2.51 -21.28
C VAL A 953 -29.47 1.52 -20.12
N ARG A 954 -29.39 0.21 -20.40
CA ARG A 954 -29.33 -0.81 -19.33
C ARG A 954 -27.98 -0.84 -18.63
N GLU A 955 -26.94 -0.38 -19.30
CA GLU A 955 -25.59 -0.32 -18.74
C GLU A 955 -25.27 1.05 -18.15
N ALA A 956 -25.90 2.15 -18.62
CA ALA A 956 -25.63 3.50 -18.15
C ALA A 956 -25.99 3.69 -16.67
N ASP A 957 -25.17 4.46 -15.96
CA ASP A 957 -25.28 4.71 -14.52
C ASP A 957 -25.74 6.14 -14.20
N THR A 958 -26.24 6.34 -12.98
CA THR A 958 -26.75 7.63 -12.49
C THR A 958 -25.95 8.11 -11.29
N ILE A 959 -25.57 9.38 -11.27
CA ILE A 959 -25.14 10.09 -10.06
C ILE A 959 -26.30 10.97 -9.59
N ARG A 960 -26.72 10.78 -8.35
CA ARG A 960 -27.78 11.58 -7.73
C ARG A 960 -27.17 12.55 -6.73
N PHE A 961 -27.36 13.84 -6.95
CA PHE A 961 -27.00 14.89 -6.01
C PHE A 961 -28.21 15.30 -5.16
N VAL A 962 -28.04 15.30 -3.84
CA VAL A 962 -29.11 15.61 -2.89
C VAL A 962 -28.67 16.75 -1.99
N GLY A 963 -29.40 17.86 -2.00
CA GLY A 963 -29.06 19.08 -1.29
C GLY A 963 -29.84 20.28 -1.82
N GLU A 964 -30.17 21.23 -0.94
CA GLU A 964 -30.92 22.44 -1.33
C GLU A 964 -30.11 23.33 -2.28
N ASP A 965 -28.77 23.28 -2.18
CA ASP A 965 -27.87 24.09 -3.00
C ASP A 965 -27.28 23.32 -4.20
N LEU A 966 -27.73 22.09 -4.46
CA LEU A 966 -27.26 21.28 -5.60
C LEU A 966 -28.28 21.29 -6.73
N SER A 967 -27.90 21.86 -7.88
CA SER A 967 -28.76 21.95 -9.07
C SER A 967 -27.95 21.88 -10.37
N ALA A 968 -28.60 21.61 -11.50
CA ALA A 968 -27.95 21.71 -12.80
C ALA A 968 -27.39 23.13 -13.06
N GLN A 969 -28.07 24.18 -12.56
CA GLN A 969 -27.73 25.58 -12.86
C GLN A 969 -26.35 26.00 -12.32
N ASN A 970 -25.98 25.47 -11.16
CA ASN A 970 -24.68 25.70 -10.53
C ASN A 970 -23.71 24.53 -10.70
N MET A 971 -24.07 23.48 -11.44
CA MET A 971 -23.16 22.38 -11.76
C MET A 971 -22.06 22.87 -12.70
N ILE A 972 -20.82 22.49 -12.40
CA ILE A 972 -19.63 22.74 -13.21
C ILE A 972 -19.06 21.38 -13.61
N LEU A 973 -18.85 21.21 -14.92
CA LEU A 973 -18.20 20.03 -15.49
C LEU A 973 -16.81 20.45 -15.96
N THR A 974 -15.78 19.77 -15.47
CA THR A 974 -14.39 20.04 -15.87
C THR A 974 -13.73 18.77 -16.36
N GLN A 975 -13.45 18.72 -17.66
CA GLN A 975 -12.72 17.63 -18.29
C GLN A 975 -11.21 17.88 -18.13
N VAL A 976 -10.48 16.89 -17.62
CA VAL A 976 -9.02 16.91 -17.57
C VAL A 976 -8.51 15.59 -18.11
N GLY A 977 -7.84 15.61 -19.27
CA GLY A 977 -7.45 14.37 -19.94
C GLY A 977 -8.68 13.49 -20.19
N ASN A 978 -8.67 12.26 -19.69
CA ASN A 978 -9.81 11.35 -19.77
C ASN A 978 -10.77 11.44 -18.59
N ASP A 979 -10.47 12.23 -17.56
CA ASP A 979 -11.29 12.28 -16.34
C ASP A 979 -12.26 13.47 -16.35
N LEU A 980 -13.42 13.28 -15.70
CA LEU A 980 -14.43 14.30 -15.52
C LEU A 980 -14.64 14.61 -14.04
N ALA A 981 -14.39 15.87 -13.65
CA ALA A 981 -14.79 16.38 -12.35
C ALA A 981 -16.15 17.10 -12.45
N ILE A 982 -17.05 16.76 -11.53
CA ILE A 982 -18.33 17.43 -11.29
C ILE A 982 -18.21 18.17 -9.97
N SER A 983 -18.38 19.49 -10.02
CA SER A 983 -18.41 20.36 -8.84
C SER A 983 -19.60 21.31 -8.92
N PHE A 984 -19.81 22.12 -7.88
CA PHE A 984 -20.94 23.04 -7.80
C PHE A 984 -20.47 24.43 -7.40
N GLU A 985 -20.84 25.43 -8.19
CA GLU A 985 -20.55 26.84 -7.89
C GLU A 985 -21.19 27.21 -6.54
N GLY A 986 -20.34 27.70 -5.62
CA GLY A 986 -20.76 28.10 -4.27
C GLY A 986 -20.93 26.96 -3.27
N VAL A 987 -20.63 25.71 -3.63
CA VAL A 987 -20.70 24.55 -2.73
C VAL A 987 -19.36 23.83 -2.70
N GLU A 988 -18.66 23.97 -1.57
CA GLU A 988 -17.36 23.32 -1.36
C GLU A 988 -17.51 21.84 -0.98
N ASN A 989 -16.46 21.06 -1.21
CA ASN A 989 -16.33 19.67 -0.75
C ASN A 989 -17.51 18.76 -1.12
N THR A 990 -18.19 19.05 -2.24
CA THR A 990 -19.34 18.28 -2.72
C THR A 990 -19.22 18.15 -4.24
N GLY A 991 -19.27 16.91 -4.74
CA GLY A 991 -19.09 16.66 -6.17
C GLY A 991 -18.84 15.19 -6.48
N ALA A 992 -18.40 14.93 -7.71
CA ALA A 992 -17.98 13.61 -8.14
C ALA A 992 -16.75 13.69 -9.06
N ILE A 993 -15.87 12.70 -9.00
CA ILE A 993 -14.75 12.52 -9.93
C ILE A 993 -14.96 11.19 -10.63
N ILE A 994 -15.14 11.26 -11.95
CA ILE A 994 -15.37 10.11 -12.81
C ILE A 994 -14.10 9.89 -13.63
N ARG A 995 -13.47 8.73 -13.46
CA ARG A 995 -12.23 8.37 -14.15
C ARG A 995 -12.55 7.81 -15.54
N ASP A 996 -11.68 8.06 -16.50
CA ASP A 996 -11.79 7.57 -17.88
C ASP A 996 -13.16 7.84 -18.53
N PHE A 997 -13.73 9.00 -18.21
CA PHE A 997 -15.04 9.43 -18.63
C PHE A 997 -15.01 10.78 -19.33
N LYS A 998 -15.44 10.78 -20.59
CA LYS A 998 -15.59 11.99 -21.41
C LYS A 998 -16.96 12.64 -21.24
N LEU A 999 -16.99 13.97 -21.17
CA LEU A 999 -18.18 14.79 -20.94
C LEU A 999 -19.30 14.50 -21.96
N GLU A 1000 -18.98 14.21 -23.22
CA GLU A 1000 -19.97 13.90 -24.26
C GLU A 1000 -20.73 12.60 -24.00
N ASN A 1001 -20.32 11.80 -23.03
CA ASN A 1001 -21.04 10.60 -22.62
C ASN A 1001 -22.14 10.87 -21.57
N LEU A 1002 -22.26 12.10 -21.03
CA LEU A 1002 -23.36 12.50 -20.16
C LEU A 1002 -24.58 12.95 -20.97
N ASP A 1003 -25.78 12.54 -20.55
CA ASP A 1003 -27.02 13.19 -20.95
C ASP A 1003 -28.17 12.84 -19.98
N ASN A 1004 -29.29 13.59 -20.03
CA ASN A 1004 -30.55 13.25 -19.37
C ASN A 1004 -31.67 13.08 -20.40
N LEU A 1005 -32.11 11.85 -20.65
CA LEU A 1005 -33.07 11.53 -21.70
C LEU A 1005 -34.52 11.52 -21.21
N THR A 1006 -35.39 12.28 -21.89
CA THR A 1006 -36.84 12.26 -21.66
C THR A 1006 -37.66 11.59 -22.75
N THR A 1007 -38.83 11.10 -22.37
CA THR A 1007 -39.80 10.40 -23.24
C THR A 1007 -40.33 11.19 -24.45
N ALA A 1008 -40.09 12.49 -24.56
CA ALA A 1008 -40.79 13.37 -25.50
C ALA A 1008 -40.20 13.45 -26.92
N THR A 1009 -39.20 12.64 -27.26
CA THR A 1009 -38.74 12.53 -28.65
C THR A 1009 -38.30 11.10 -28.98
N PHE A 1010 -39.25 10.32 -29.51
CA PHE A 1010 -39.02 9.09 -30.31
C PHE A 1010 -38.86 7.73 -29.60
N GLY A 1011 -39.78 7.36 -28.69
CA GLY A 1011 -40.29 5.98 -28.66
C GLY A 1011 -40.18 5.18 -27.36
N SER A 1012 -39.24 5.52 -26.45
CA SER A 1012 -39.26 5.32 -24.98
C SER A 1012 -37.84 5.15 -24.41
N VAL A 1013 -37.27 6.19 -23.78
CA VAL A 1013 -36.33 6.05 -22.65
C VAL A 1013 -36.55 7.21 -21.66
N ASN A 1014 -36.67 6.89 -20.37
CA ASN A 1014 -36.58 7.81 -19.23
C ASN A 1014 -35.35 7.37 -18.44
N PHE A 1015 -34.22 8.06 -18.59
CA PHE A 1015 -32.98 7.78 -17.86
C PHE A 1015 -32.18 9.08 -17.70
N ALA A 1016 -31.45 9.23 -16.60
CA ALA A 1016 -30.60 10.39 -16.31
C ALA A 1016 -29.22 9.94 -15.87
N ASN A 1017 -28.15 10.46 -16.50
CA ASN A 1017 -26.82 10.29 -15.93
C ASN A 1017 -26.66 11.13 -14.64
N ILE A 1018 -27.38 12.25 -14.51
CA ILE A 1018 -27.36 13.08 -13.29
C ILE A 1018 -28.78 13.43 -12.82
N GLU A 1019 -29.09 13.14 -11.56
CA GLU A 1019 -30.36 13.47 -10.92
C GLU A 1019 -30.17 14.43 -9.74
N PHE A 1020 -31.18 15.28 -9.48
CA PHE A 1020 -31.20 16.20 -8.34
C PHE A 1020 -32.43 15.96 -7.44
N ASN A 1021 -32.24 15.94 -6.11
CA ASN A 1021 -33.31 16.01 -5.09
C ASN A 1021 -34.49 15.02 -5.25
N ASP A 1022 -34.21 13.77 -5.65
CA ASP A 1022 -35.19 12.68 -5.82
C ASP A 1022 -36.38 12.97 -6.76
N SER A 1023 -36.25 13.93 -7.70
CA SER A 1023 -37.36 14.34 -8.58
C SER A 1023 -37.71 13.34 -9.69
N GLY A 1024 -37.00 12.20 -9.77
CA GLY A 1024 -37.00 11.31 -10.93
C GLY A 1024 -36.32 11.95 -12.15
N VAL A 1025 -36.31 11.23 -13.27
CA VAL A 1025 -35.65 11.67 -14.51
C VAL A 1025 -36.28 12.97 -15.03
N THR A 1026 -35.49 14.05 -14.95
CA THR A 1026 -35.79 15.36 -15.54
C THR A 1026 -34.67 15.72 -16.52
N ASP A 1027 -35.07 16.20 -17.70
CA ASP A 1027 -34.15 16.88 -18.62
C ASP A 1027 -33.77 18.22 -17.98
N SER A 1028 -32.61 18.23 -17.32
CA SER A 1028 -32.14 19.36 -16.51
C SER A 1028 -30.86 19.98 -17.06
N PHE A 1029 -30.15 19.25 -17.92
CA PHE A 1029 -29.04 19.74 -18.70
C PHE A 1029 -28.92 18.95 -20.02
N ASP A 1030 -28.34 19.59 -21.03
CA ASP A 1030 -28.04 19.01 -22.33
C ASP A 1030 -26.51 19.09 -22.60
N MET A 1031 -25.95 18.10 -23.31
CA MET A 1031 -24.54 18.07 -23.73
C MET A 1031 -24.38 18.15 -25.27
N PHE A 1032 -23.41 18.94 -25.75
CA PHE A 1032 -22.97 18.83 -27.15
C PHE A 1032 -22.02 17.64 -27.29
N ALA A 1033 -22.18 16.87 -28.37
CA ALA A 1033 -21.19 15.86 -28.73
C ALA A 1033 -19.87 16.52 -29.13
N ALA A 1034 -18.73 15.83 -28.89
CA ALA A 1034 -17.39 16.39 -29.08
C ALA A 1034 -17.09 16.96 -30.49
N ASP A 1035 -17.77 16.49 -31.53
CA ASP A 1035 -17.60 16.91 -32.92
C ASP A 1035 -18.74 17.78 -33.46
N LEU A 1036 -19.68 18.17 -32.60
CA LEU A 1036 -20.91 18.86 -32.97
C LEU A 1036 -20.80 20.37 -32.76
N VAL A 1037 -20.74 21.14 -33.84
CA VAL A 1037 -20.97 22.59 -33.78
C VAL A 1037 -22.41 22.88 -34.16
N ARG A 1038 -23.14 23.59 -33.30
CA ARG A 1038 -24.49 24.12 -33.57
C ARG A 1038 -24.56 25.61 -33.31
N ASP A 1039 -25.48 26.25 -34.00
CA ASP A 1039 -25.75 27.67 -33.82
C ASP A 1039 -26.73 27.94 -32.65
N THR A 1040 -27.37 26.93 -32.05
CA THR A 1040 -28.38 27.13 -30.98
C THR A 1040 -28.35 26.03 -29.94
N VAL A 1041 -28.72 26.36 -28.70
CA VAL A 1041 -28.97 25.38 -27.62
C VAL A 1041 -30.18 24.48 -27.94
N PHE A 1042 -30.31 23.35 -27.24
CA PHE A 1042 -31.35 22.34 -27.52
C PHE A 1042 -32.73 22.76 -27.02
N ASN A 1043 -32.80 23.24 -25.78
CA ASN A 1043 -34.02 23.51 -25.05
C ASN A 1043 -34.00 24.92 -24.42
N ARG A 1044 -35.19 25.46 -24.10
CA ARG A 1044 -35.33 26.75 -23.41
C ARG A 1044 -35.24 26.58 -21.90
N ASN A 1045 -34.59 27.50 -21.20
CA ASN A 1045 -34.40 27.50 -19.74
C ASN A 1045 -33.72 26.21 -19.25
N THR A 1046 -32.82 25.66 -20.05
CA THR A 1046 -32.07 24.43 -19.76
C THR A 1046 -30.59 24.78 -19.64
N VAL A 1047 -29.87 24.00 -18.85
CA VAL A 1047 -28.42 24.15 -18.73
C VAL A 1047 -27.77 23.42 -19.90
N THR A 1048 -27.00 24.10 -20.72
CA THR A 1048 -26.30 23.48 -21.84
C THR A 1048 -24.80 23.55 -21.60
N PHE A 1049 -24.14 22.41 -21.73
CA PHE A 1049 -22.68 22.34 -21.81
C PHE A 1049 -22.31 22.05 -23.26
N LEU A 1050 -21.40 22.85 -23.79
CA LEU A 1050 -20.88 22.69 -25.14
C LEU A 1050 -19.73 21.65 -25.14
N ASN A 1051 -18.90 21.69 -26.18
CA ASN A 1051 -17.72 20.84 -26.34
C ASN A 1051 -16.48 21.71 -26.46
N ASP A 1052 -15.30 21.11 -26.54
CA ASP A 1052 -14.02 21.83 -26.58
C ASP A 1052 -13.68 22.49 -27.95
N LEU A 1053 -14.67 22.73 -28.82
CA LEU A 1053 -14.49 23.37 -30.13
C LEU A 1053 -14.77 24.87 -30.06
N ASP A 1054 -14.30 25.64 -31.06
CA ASP A 1054 -14.72 27.04 -31.23
C ASP A 1054 -16.22 27.12 -31.58
N ASN A 1055 -17.08 27.29 -30.58
CA ASN A 1055 -18.52 27.30 -30.76
C ASN A 1055 -19.04 28.71 -31.04
N ARG A 1056 -20.17 28.76 -31.73
CA ARG A 1056 -20.95 29.99 -31.90
C ARG A 1056 -22.40 29.71 -31.63
N VAL A 1057 -22.84 29.92 -30.39
CA VAL A 1057 -24.14 29.47 -29.91
C VAL A 1057 -25.04 30.64 -29.52
N PHE A 1058 -26.28 30.57 -29.96
CA PHE A 1058 -27.35 31.47 -29.56
C PHE A 1058 -28.32 30.74 -28.63
N GLY A 1059 -28.63 31.37 -27.49
CA GLY A 1059 -29.76 31.02 -26.63
C GLY A 1059 -31.10 31.35 -27.30
N PHE A 1060 -32.15 31.42 -26.50
CA PHE A 1060 -33.50 31.75 -26.97
C PHE A 1060 -33.99 33.10 -26.45
N ASN A 1061 -34.85 33.76 -27.23
CA ASN A 1061 -35.54 34.94 -26.72
C ASN A 1061 -36.60 34.58 -25.67
N GLN A 1062 -36.67 35.40 -24.61
CA GLN A 1062 -37.52 35.24 -23.44
C GLN A 1062 -37.27 33.90 -22.72
N SER A 1063 -36.00 33.59 -22.51
CA SER A 1063 -35.51 32.35 -21.91
C SER A 1063 -34.38 32.67 -20.94
N ASP A 1064 -34.39 32.09 -19.75
CA ASP A 1064 -33.31 32.25 -18.77
C ASP A 1064 -32.35 31.06 -18.95
N ASP A 1065 -31.47 31.14 -19.96
CA ASP A 1065 -30.60 30.04 -20.39
C ASP A 1065 -29.28 30.01 -19.61
N VAL A 1066 -28.71 28.81 -19.40
CA VAL A 1066 -27.34 28.65 -18.90
C VAL A 1066 -26.50 27.98 -19.96
N ILE A 1067 -25.47 28.67 -20.44
CA ILE A 1067 -24.60 28.17 -21.52
C ILE A 1067 -23.17 28.13 -21.00
N ASN A 1068 -22.60 26.93 -20.96
CA ASN A 1068 -21.21 26.68 -20.55
C ASN A 1068 -20.41 26.27 -21.80
N GLY A 1069 -19.49 27.12 -22.24
CA GLY A 1069 -18.68 26.93 -23.45
C GLY A 1069 -17.66 25.79 -23.32
N GLN A 1070 -17.19 25.52 -22.10
CA GLN A 1070 -16.20 24.50 -21.78
C GLN A 1070 -14.81 24.88 -22.30
N GLY A 1071 -14.46 24.56 -23.54
CA GLY A 1071 -13.16 24.87 -24.13
C GLY A 1071 -13.30 25.36 -25.57
N GLY A 1072 -12.28 26.06 -26.08
CA GLY A 1072 -12.28 26.65 -27.42
C GLY A 1072 -12.51 28.16 -27.39
N ASP A 1073 -12.29 28.85 -28.51
CA ASP A 1073 -12.57 30.29 -28.61
C ASP A 1073 -14.07 30.51 -28.94
N ASP A 1074 -14.91 30.58 -27.91
CA ASP A 1074 -16.36 30.56 -28.05
C ASP A 1074 -16.99 31.93 -28.31
N ARG A 1075 -18.17 31.90 -28.93
CA ARG A 1075 -19.05 33.06 -29.08
C ARG A 1075 -20.44 32.75 -28.58
N LEU A 1076 -20.74 33.17 -27.36
CA LEU A 1076 -21.98 32.86 -26.66
C LEU A 1076 -22.91 34.09 -26.66
N PHE A 1077 -24.15 33.88 -27.10
CA PHE A 1077 -25.17 34.93 -27.18
C PHE A 1077 -26.44 34.51 -26.42
N GLY A 1078 -26.73 35.13 -25.27
CA GLY A 1078 -27.92 34.82 -24.45
C GLY A 1078 -29.25 35.29 -25.07
N LEU A 1079 -29.21 36.35 -25.87
CA LEU A 1079 -30.36 37.03 -26.50
C LEU A 1079 -31.27 37.78 -25.53
N SER A 1080 -32.33 37.19 -24.98
CA SER A 1080 -33.19 37.92 -24.04
C SER A 1080 -33.76 37.03 -22.95
N GLY A 1081 -33.71 37.51 -21.71
CA GLY A 1081 -33.92 36.73 -20.51
C GLY A 1081 -32.81 37.02 -19.51
N ASN A 1082 -32.77 36.30 -18.39
CA ASN A 1082 -31.70 36.41 -17.40
C ASN A 1082 -30.79 35.19 -17.54
N ASP A 1083 -29.78 35.33 -18.39
CA ASP A 1083 -28.90 34.25 -18.80
C ASP A 1083 -27.65 34.13 -17.91
N ILE A 1084 -27.07 32.94 -17.85
CA ILE A 1084 -25.73 32.70 -17.31
C ILE A 1084 -24.85 32.18 -18.45
N LEU A 1085 -23.86 32.97 -18.87
CA LEU A 1085 -22.89 32.56 -19.88
C LEU A 1085 -21.53 32.35 -19.22
N ARG A 1086 -20.98 31.15 -19.35
CA ARG A 1086 -19.64 30.79 -18.92
C ARG A 1086 -18.82 30.44 -20.16
N GLY A 1087 -17.78 31.19 -20.47
CA GLY A 1087 -16.90 30.96 -21.63
C GLY A 1087 -16.13 29.66 -21.45
N GLY A 1088 -15.30 29.59 -20.42
CA GLY A 1088 -14.51 28.40 -20.13
C GLY A 1088 -13.04 28.64 -20.45
N ALA A 1089 -12.37 27.71 -21.11
CA ALA A 1089 -10.99 27.87 -21.53
C ALA A 1089 -10.90 28.30 -22.99
N GLY A 1090 -10.26 29.43 -23.29
CA GLY A 1090 -10.17 29.99 -24.63
C GLY A 1090 -10.38 31.50 -24.61
N ASN A 1091 -10.37 32.14 -25.78
CA ASN A 1091 -10.64 33.59 -25.89
C ASN A 1091 -12.09 33.81 -26.29
N ASP A 1092 -12.94 34.00 -25.29
CA ASP A 1092 -14.38 33.94 -25.46
C ASP A 1092 -15.00 35.30 -25.73
N PHE A 1093 -16.14 35.27 -26.43
CA PHE A 1093 -16.98 36.43 -26.69
C PHE A 1093 -18.35 36.20 -26.08
N LEU A 1094 -18.68 36.96 -25.03
CA LEU A 1094 -19.89 36.77 -24.24
C LEU A 1094 -20.82 37.97 -24.38
N ASP A 1095 -21.96 37.77 -25.04
CA ASP A 1095 -23.03 38.76 -25.16
C ASP A 1095 -24.31 38.24 -24.49
N GLY A 1096 -24.56 38.68 -23.25
CA GLY A 1096 -25.75 38.32 -22.50
C GLY A 1096 -27.05 38.86 -23.13
N GLY A 1097 -27.00 39.83 -24.03
CA GLY A 1097 -28.20 40.41 -24.61
C GLY A 1097 -29.10 41.13 -23.58
N GLN A 1098 -30.41 41.10 -23.78
CA GLN A 1098 -31.41 41.82 -22.97
C GLN A 1098 -31.79 41.09 -21.68
N GLY A 1099 -31.49 41.67 -20.53
CA GLY A 1099 -31.95 41.20 -19.22
C GLY A 1099 -30.90 41.40 -18.14
N GLN A 1100 -31.00 40.64 -17.05
CA GLN A 1100 -29.99 40.62 -15.98
C GLN A 1100 -29.18 39.33 -16.10
N ASN A 1101 -28.02 39.43 -16.74
CA ASN A 1101 -27.22 38.25 -17.05
C ASN A 1101 -25.97 38.17 -16.17
N ILE A 1102 -25.44 36.96 -16.00
CA ILE A 1102 -24.15 36.68 -15.39
C ILE A 1102 -23.21 36.23 -16.49
N LEU A 1103 -22.05 36.88 -16.59
CA LEU A 1103 -21.01 36.55 -17.56
C LEU A 1103 -19.73 36.18 -16.80
N VAL A 1104 -19.19 35.02 -17.13
CA VAL A 1104 -17.95 34.46 -16.59
C VAL A 1104 -17.06 34.11 -17.77
N GLY A 1105 -15.90 34.75 -17.90
CA GLY A 1105 -14.97 34.53 -19.00
C GLY A 1105 -14.32 33.16 -18.88
N GLY A 1106 -13.71 32.89 -17.73
CA GLY A 1106 -12.87 31.73 -17.51
C GLY A 1106 -11.40 32.05 -17.82
N ALA A 1107 -10.70 31.12 -18.45
CA ALA A 1107 -9.26 31.24 -18.70
C ALA A 1107 -9.01 31.65 -20.16
N GLY A 1108 -8.38 32.81 -20.36
CA GLY A 1108 -7.98 33.30 -21.68
C GLY A 1108 -8.13 34.81 -21.78
N SER A 1109 -8.15 35.37 -22.99
CA SER A 1109 -8.41 36.80 -23.21
C SER A 1109 -9.85 37.01 -23.68
N ASP A 1110 -10.75 37.31 -22.75
CA ASP A 1110 -12.19 37.31 -23.01
C ASP A 1110 -12.77 38.69 -23.33
N VAL A 1111 -13.94 38.70 -24.00
CA VAL A 1111 -14.68 39.90 -24.36
C VAL A 1111 -16.11 39.86 -23.84
N PHE A 1112 -16.41 40.70 -22.85
CA PHE A 1112 -17.74 40.86 -22.25
C PHE A 1112 -18.50 42.02 -22.89
N VAL A 1113 -19.58 41.74 -23.61
CA VAL A 1113 -20.28 42.75 -24.43
C VAL A 1113 -21.34 43.51 -23.63
N LEU A 1114 -21.26 44.85 -23.71
CA LEU A 1114 -22.28 45.76 -23.20
C LEU A 1114 -22.95 46.50 -24.36
N THR A 1115 -24.28 46.61 -24.27
CA THR A 1115 -25.12 47.34 -25.22
C THR A 1115 -26.08 48.26 -24.46
N GLU A 1116 -26.39 49.45 -24.99
CA GLU A 1116 -27.42 50.32 -24.38
C GLU A 1116 -28.79 49.63 -24.42
N SER A 1117 -29.60 49.81 -23.37
CA SER A 1117 -30.95 49.26 -23.24
C SER A 1117 -31.02 47.73 -23.22
N SER A 1118 -29.93 47.05 -22.88
CA SER A 1118 -29.88 45.58 -22.74
C SER A 1118 -30.00 45.10 -21.29
N GLY A 1119 -30.27 45.97 -20.33
CA GLY A 1119 -30.30 45.59 -18.91
C GLY A 1119 -28.90 45.44 -18.30
N THR A 1120 -28.84 45.03 -17.03
CA THR A 1120 -27.59 45.05 -16.24
C THR A 1120 -26.89 43.70 -16.29
N GLN A 1121 -25.65 43.69 -16.78
CA GLN A 1121 -24.78 42.51 -16.82
C GLN A 1121 -23.96 42.40 -15.53
N THR A 1122 -23.72 41.21 -15.02
CA THR A 1122 -22.80 40.96 -13.90
C THR A 1122 -21.60 40.20 -14.42
N ILE A 1123 -20.42 40.82 -14.42
CA ILE A 1123 -19.17 40.20 -14.85
C ILE A 1123 -18.42 39.77 -13.58
N ARG A 1124 -18.15 38.46 -13.44
CA ARG A 1124 -17.65 37.90 -12.17
C ARG A 1124 -16.12 37.85 -12.06
N ASP A 1125 -15.40 37.76 -13.17
CA ASP A 1125 -14.00 37.32 -13.21
C ASP A 1125 -13.09 38.13 -14.15
N LEU A 1126 -13.44 39.39 -14.47
CA LEU A 1126 -12.67 40.23 -15.40
C LEU A 1126 -11.18 40.34 -14.99
N ASN A 1127 -10.29 39.71 -15.76
CA ASN A 1127 -8.85 39.70 -15.51
C ASN A 1127 -8.08 40.46 -16.60
N LEU A 1128 -7.73 41.71 -16.29
CA LEU A 1128 -6.98 42.57 -17.21
C LEU A 1128 -5.54 42.10 -17.46
N GLU A 1129 -4.98 41.24 -16.61
CA GLU A 1129 -3.64 40.70 -16.79
C GLU A 1129 -3.62 39.55 -17.81
N GLU A 1130 -4.70 38.77 -17.89
CA GLU A 1130 -4.89 37.70 -18.89
C GLU A 1130 -5.33 38.24 -20.26
N GLY A 1131 -5.80 39.49 -20.30
CA GLY A 1131 -6.07 40.22 -21.54
C GLY A 1131 -7.52 40.56 -21.77
N ASP A 1132 -8.39 40.31 -20.79
CA ASP A 1132 -9.83 40.55 -20.87
C ASP A 1132 -10.21 41.99 -21.19
N ARG A 1133 -11.35 42.13 -21.86
CA ARG A 1133 -11.90 43.42 -22.27
C ARG A 1133 -13.41 43.47 -22.15
N ILE A 1134 -13.91 44.66 -21.85
CA ILE A 1134 -15.32 45.00 -21.96
C ILE A 1134 -15.60 45.50 -23.39
N GLY A 1135 -16.34 44.74 -24.18
CA GLY A 1135 -16.79 45.08 -25.51
C GLY A 1135 -17.93 46.10 -25.47
N LEU A 1136 -17.81 47.20 -26.23
CA LEU A 1136 -18.82 48.23 -26.33
C LEU A 1136 -19.50 48.17 -27.70
N SER A 1137 -20.80 47.86 -27.70
CA SER A 1137 -21.64 47.75 -28.90
C SER A 1137 -22.72 48.84 -28.94
N GLY A 1138 -23.54 48.87 -30.00
CA GLY A 1138 -24.72 49.74 -30.10
C GLY A 1138 -24.43 51.24 -30.12
N GLY A 1139 -23.19 51.64 -30.45
CA GLY A 1139 -22.74 53.03 -30.44
C GLY A 1139 -22.23 53.54 -29.10
N LEU A 1140 -22.03 52.67 -28.10
CA LEU A 1140 -21.28 52.98 -26.89
C LEU A 1140 -19.82 53.30 -27.21
N THR A 1141 -19.21 54.16 -26.41
CA THR A 1141 -17.77 54.42 -26.41
C THR A 1141 -17.31 54.67 -24.97
N PHE A 1142 -16.03 54.44 -24.67
CA PHE A 1142 -15.49 54.67 -23.32
C PHE A 1142 -15.82 56.08 -22.78
N GLY A 1143 -15.77 57.10 -23.65
CA GLY A 1143 -16.08 58.48 -23.27
C GLY A 1143 -17.55 58.74 -22.91
N LYS A 1144 -18.46 57.79 -23.17
CA LYS A 1144 -19.85 57.84 -22.75
C LYS A 1144 -20.09 57.16 -21.40
N LEU A 1145 -19.10 56.47 -20.84
CA LEU A 1145 -19.27 55.69 -19.61
C LEU A 1145 -18.95 56.51 -18.35
N SER A 1146 -19.63 56.16 -17.26
CA SER A 1146 -19.36 56.61 -15.90
C SER A 1146 -19.07 55.36 -15.06
N LEU A 1147 -17.83 55.25 -14.59
CA LEU A 1147 -17.36 54.12 -13.76
C LEU A 1147 -17.38 54.55 -12.30
N ILE A 1148 -18.16 53.87 -11.47
CA ILE A 1148 -18.35 54.22 -10.06
C ILE A 1148 -18.05 52.99 -9.22
N GLN A 1149 -17.16 53.11 -8.24
CA GLN A 1149 -16.97 52.05 -7.24
C GLN A 1149 -18.28 51.86 -6.47
N GLY A 1150 -18.71 50.61 -6.33
CA GLY A 1150 -19.90 50.27 -5.56
C GLY A 1150 -19.73 50.55 -4.07
N THR A 1151 -20.83 50.42 -3.33
CA THR A 1151 -20.88 50.66 -1.88
C THR A 1151 -21.79 49.64 -1.22
N GLY A 1152 -21.59 49.35 0.06
CA GLY A 1152 -22.41 48.33 0.74
C GLY A 1152 -22.06 46.94 0.24
N ALA A 1153 -23.04 46.19 -0.26
CA ALA A 1153 -22.86 44.84 -0.78
C ALA A 1153 -21.98 44.77 -2.04
N ASP A 1154 -21.85 45.89 -2.78
CA ASP A 1154 -21.07 45.96 -4.03
C ASP A 1154 -19.72 46.69 -3.83
N VAL A 1155 -19.19 46.76 -2.61
CA VAL A 1155 -17.98 47.57 -2.32
C VAL A 1155 -16.76 47.13 -3.15
N ASP A 1156 -16.67 45.84 -3.47
CA ASP A 1156 -15.61 45.23 -4.27
C ASP A 1156 -15.94 45.18 -5.77
N SER A 1157 -17.01 45.86 -6.20
CA SER A 1157 -17.48 45.87 -7.59
C SER A 1157 -17.50 47.27 -8.20
N VAL A 1158 -17.37 47.36 -9.52
CA VAL A 1158 -17.51 48.60 -10.28
C VAL A 1158 -18.84 48.64 -11.01
N LEU A 1159 -19.59 49.72 -10.81
CA LEU A 1159 -20.82 50.02 -11.54
C LEU A 1159 -20.47 50.77 -12.83
N VAL A 1160 -20.67 50.12 -13.97
CA VAL A 1160 -20.47 50.70 -15.32
C VAL A 1160 -21.78 51.30 -15.79
N ARG A 1161 -21.84 52.63 -15.93
CA ARG A 1161 -23.05 53.35 -16.31
C ARG A 1161 -22.88 54.14 -17.61
N VAL A 1162 -23.98 54.42 -18.30
CA VAL A 1162 -24.00 55.45 -19.35
C VAL A 1162 -24.07 56.82 -18.69
N GLY A 1163 -23.07 57.67 -18.90
CA GLY A 1163 -22.95 58.97 -18.23
C GLY A 1163 -24.09 59.95 -18.53
N THR A 1164 -24.75 59.84 -19.68
CA THR A 1164 -25.85 60.73 -20.09
C THR A 1164 -27.24 60.29 -19.61
N THR A 1165 -27.47 58.99 -19.47
CA THR A 1165 -28.79 58.43 -19.09
C THR A 1165 -28.79 57.86 -17.66
N ASN A 1166 -27.61 57.71 -17.06
CA ASN A 1166 -27.36 57.02 -15.79
C ASN A 1166 -27.82 55.55 -15.76
N GLU A 1167 -28.07 54.97 -16.93
CA GLU A 1167 -28.38 53.54 -17.10
C GLU A 1167 -27.21 52.70 -16.57
N LEU A 1168 -27.53 51.63 -15.81
CA LEU A 1168 -26.54 50.68 -15.31
C LEU A 1168 -26.37 49.55 -16.34
N LEU A 1169 -25.21 49.54 -17.00
CA LEU A 1169 -24.88 48.54 -18.00
C LEU A 1169 -24.28 47.29 -17.36
N ALA A 1170 -23.36 47.46 -16.39
CA ALA A 1170 -22.74 46.32 -15.74
C ALA A 1170 -22.35 46.55 -14.28
N ILE A 1171 -22.26 45.45 -13.53
CA ILE A 1171 -21.59 45.31 -12.24
C ILE A 1171 -20.38 44.39 -12.50
N VAL A 1172 -19.17 44.88 -12.28
CA VAL A 1172 -17.93 44.12 -12.49
C VAL A 1172 -17.32 43.81 -11.13
N ASN A 1173 -17.27 42.54 -10.75
CA ASN A 1173 -16.81 42.11 -9.42
C ASN A 1173 -15.28 42.04 -9.33
N GLY A 1174 -14.76 42.13 -8.11
CA GLY A 1174 -13.35 41.87 -7.79
C GLY A 1174 -12.37 42.92 -8.33
N ILE A 1175 -12.85 44.07 -8.81
CA ILE A 1175 -12.02 45.07 -9.47
C ILE A 1175 -12.24 46.47 -8.92
N GLN A 1176 -11.19 47.30 -8.97
CA GLN A 1176 -11.24 48.70 -8.55
C GLN A 1176 -11.56 49.61 -9.73
N ALA A 1177 -12.41 50.62 -9.54
CA ALA A 1177 -12.81 51.54 -10.61
C ALA A 1177 -11.61 52.26 -11.26
N SER A 1178 -10.51 52.44 -10.53
CA SER A 1178 -9.28 53.04 -11.04
C SER A 1178 -8.49 52.17 -12.02
N SER A 1179 -8.68 50.84 -12.04
CA SER A 1179 -7.97 49.95 -12.98
C SER A 1179 -8.68 49.85 -14.34
N LEU A 1180 -9.99 50.11 -14.40
CA LEU A 1180 -10.79 50.15 -15.63
C LEU A 1180 -10.53 51.41 -16.46
N THR A 1181 -9.34 51.50 -17.06
CA THR A 1181 -8.99 52.57 -18.01
C THR A 1181 -9.51 52.27 -19.42
N SER A 1182 -9.34 53.18 -20.38
CA SER A 1182 -9.76 52.95 -21.77
C SER A 1182 -9.16 51.69 -22.39
N GLY A 1183 -8.03 51.18 -21.88
CA GLY A 1183 -7.42 49.93 -22.34
C GLY A 1183 -8.21 48.67 -22.00
N ALA A 1184 -9.04 48.72 -20.95
CA ALA A 1184 -9.94 47.63 -20.53
C ALA A 1184 -11.20 47.53 -21.41
N PHE A 1185 -11.38 48.44 -22.37
CA PHE A 1185 -12.55 48.47 -23.26
C PHE A 1185 -12.13 48.30 -24.71
N THR A 1186 -12.99 47.66 -25.50
CA THR A 1186 -12.82 47.54 -26.95
C THR A 1186 -14.15 47.83 -27.66
N LEU A 1187 -14.10 48.30 -28.91
CA LEU A 1187 -15.31 48.46 -29.72
C LEU A 1187 -15.59 47.12 -30.42
N VAL A 1188 -16.83 46.66 -30.32
CA VAL A 1188 -17.30 45.43 -30.99
C VAL A 1188 -18.44 45.78 -31.94
N ALA A 1189 -18.54 45.03 -33.04
CA ALA A 1189 -19.40 45.33 -34.19
C ALA A 1189 -20.78 44.68 -34.10
#